data_AF-A0A444MRQ6-F1
#
_entry.id   AF-A0A444MRQ6-F1
#
_cell.length_a   1.000
_cell.length_b   1.000
_cell.length_c   1.000
_cell.angle_alpha   90.00
_cell.angle_beta   90.00
_cell.angle_gamma   90.00
#
_symmetry.space_group_name_H-M   'P 1'
#
loop_
_entity.id
_entity.type
_entity.pdbx_description
1 polymer ?
#
loop_
_entity_poly.entity_id
_entity_poly.type
_entity_poly.pdbx_seq_one_letter_code
_entity_poly.pdbx_strand_id
1 'polypeptide(L)'
;MQMRQDITIEKTACYHCGDSCITHEYVVEEKSFCCHGCKIVFEILSASKMDNYYSYNDHPGATRARTDKRFEYLNSPEISSELIDYTDSQVTIVTFFIPHIHCSSCLWLLEQLNKMNPAVHYCRVDFLKKQLNIRFDHQQLSLRQIVEILYDIGYEPLISLQDVIKKQNRTTKDNLVQKIAVAGFCFGNVMLLSFPEYFGISAYEATFKHFFGWLNVLFSLPVVFYSGRGYFVAAWQNLKKKLFGIDFPLALGIAVLFIRTAVEVATQAGAGFADTLCGLVFFLLVGKFVQQKTYHHISFDRDYRSFFPVAVYVIIDDITKAIPLAQLQTGNRMLIRHNEIIPADAILLNGEALIDFSFVTGESVPVKKTLGEVVYAGGRQTGGAIELEVIKPVYQSYLTQLWNNEAFTRQNDNGKQTFNERVSKYFTIVLLAIAFGSLLFWLPTDLRRGFAAFTAVLIVACPCALALSTPFTMSAALSIFDRNFFYLKNVAVVEQMAAIDTIVFDKTGTITTGNTNEIKMEAVLSAKEQQLIYSACINSTHPISRMICQYLGNQNRLSIARYSEVPNLGILATIAGHRVRVGSYKLVLGYKEIDAKASRAYLMIDNEALGFFEFSHRYREGMENLTVLHPTYKTFLLSGDQDHEREQLGHFFKETPDMHFNQSPQQKLDFVQALQRQGRRVIMMGDGLNDAGALKQSDLGIAITDDVNNFSPGSDAIMDGRSFSKLPAFLRFSKDTVKIVHFSFFISLTYNIIGLSYAVTGMLSPLTAAVLMPLSTATIISFTSLATHFAAKRRALI
;
A
#
# COMPACT_ATOMS: atom_id res chain seq x y z
N MET A 1 -33.36 37.15 54.47
CA MET A 1 -32.56 37.73 53.36
C MET A 1 -31.17 37.12 53.45
N GLN A 2 -30.93 36.00 52.78
CA GLN A 2 -29.62 35.33 52.69
C GLN A 2 -29.33 35.17 51.20
N MET A 3 -28.36 35.95 50.72
CA MET A 3 -27.90 35.93 49.33
C MET A 3 -27.24 34.58 49.03
N ARG A 4 -27.75 33.88 48.02
CA ARG A 4 -26.99 32.84 47.32
C ARG A 4 -25.90 33.54 46.51
N GLN A 5 -24.64 33.26 46.82
CA GLN A 5 -23.52 33.60 45.96
C GLN A 5 -23.50 32.59 44.80
N ASP A 6 -23.83 33.06 43.61
CA ASP A 6 -23.53 32.33 42.38
C ASP A 6 -22.01 32.37 42.16
N ILE A 7 -21.34 31.23 42.31
CA ILE A 7 -19.95 31.05 41.94
C ILE A 7 -19.91 30.89 40.42
N THR A 8 -19.64 31.97 39.69
CA THR A 8 -19.25 31.92 38.28
C THR A 8 -17.90 31.22 38.16
N ILE A 9 -17.91 29.95 37.74
CA ILE A 9 -16.70 29.23 37.33
C ILE A 9 -16.25 29.83 35.99
N GLU A 10 -15.22 30.68 35.99
CA GLU A 10 -14.53 31.07 34.75
C GLU A 10 -13.99 29.80 34.08
N LYS A 11 -14.45 29.51 32.86
CA LYS A 11 -13.92 28.39 32.07
C LYS A 11 -12.49 28.72 31.63
N THR A 12 -11.50 28.33 32.41
CA THR A 12 -10.09 28.39 32.00
C THR A 12 -9.82 27.26 31.00
N ALA A 13 -9.37 27.58 29.79
CA ALA A 13 -9.01 26.59 28.78
C ALA A 13 -7.58 26.07 29.00
N CYS A 14 -7.34 24.80 28.68
CA CYS A 14 -6.02 24.19 28.73
C CYS A 14 -5.14 24.76 27.64
N TYR A 15 -3.94 25.21 28.02
CA TYR A 15 -2.98 25.81 27.09
C TYR A 15 -2.46 24.83 26.02
N HIS A 16 -2.52 23.52 26.27
CA HIS A 16 -1.98 22.51 25.35
C HIS A 16 -3.05 21.90 24.42
N CYS A 17 -4.20 21.48 24.96
CA CYS A 17 -5.23 20.79 24.19
C CYS A 17 -6.49 21.62 23.92
N GLY A 18 -6.67 22.78 24.57
CA GLY A 18 -7.86 23.63 24.43
C GLY A 18 -9.09 23.22 25.26
N ASP A 19 -9.06 22.09 25.97
CA ASP A 19 -10.18 21.63 26.81
C ASP A 19 -10.40 22.49 28.06
N SER A 20 -11.60 22.44 28.64
CA SER A 20 -11.89 23.13 29.90
C SER A 20 -11.12 22.52 31.07
N CYS A 21 -10.35 23.32 31.79
CA CYS A 21 -9.69 22.92 33.04
C CYS A 21 -10.75 22.77 34.15
N ILE A 22 -11.06 21.53 34.51
CA ILE A 22 -12.03 21.22 35.59
C ILE A 22 -11.40 21.46 36.98
N THR A 23 -10.06 21.48 37.05
CA THR A 23 -9.27 21.61 38.28
C THR A 23 -8.12 22.61 38.06
N HIS A 24 -7.86 23.50 39.03
CA HIS A 24 -6.72 24.43 39.00
C HIS A 24 -5.37 23.81 39.44
N GLU A 25 -5.28 22.48 39.55
CA GLU A 25 -4.09 21.81 40.12
C GLU A 25 -2.85 21.80 39.21
N TYR A 26 -3.02 21.92 37.89
CA TYR A 26 -1.91 21.84 36.93
C TYR A 26 -1.63 23.19 36.30
N VAL A 27 -0.82 24.02 36.99
CA VAL A 27 -0.40 25.35 36.50
C VAL A 27 1.12 25.43 36.42
N VAL A 28 1.64 25.95 35.30
CA VAL A 28 3.08 26.21 35.06
C VAL A 28 3.19 27.50 34.26
N GLU A 29 4.06 28.44 34.68
CA GLU A 29 4.27 29.73 33.98
C GLU A 29 2.96 30.47 33.63
N GLU A 30 2.04 30.59 34.59
CA GLU A 30 0.71 31.23 34.42
C GLU A 30 -0.23 30.54 33.41
N LYS A 31 0.13 29.36 32.89
CA LYS A 31 -0.67 28.55 31.97
C LYS A 31 -1.33 27.40 32.70
N SER A 32 -2.63 27.20 32.44
CA SER A 32 -3.42 26.12 33.05
C SER A 32 -3.49 24.89 32.14
N PHE A 33 -3.46 23.70 32.74
CA PHE A 33 -3.52 22.42 32.03
C PHE A 33 -4.64 21.52 32.57
N CYS A 34 -5.30 20.76 31.67
CA CYS A 34 -6.41 19.90 32.08
C CYS A 34 -5.95 18.61 32.78
N CYS A 35 -4.71 18.16 32.54
CA CYS A 35 -4.12 16.95 33.12
C CYS A 35 -2.61 17.08 33.31
N HIS A 36 -2.05 16.14 34.10
CA HIS A 36 -0.61 16.01 34.28
C HIS A 36 0.15 15.76 32.96
N GLY A 37 -0.46 15.03 32.01
CA GLY A 37 0.12 14.79 30.68
C GLY A 37 0.33 16.09 29.88
N CYS A 38 -0.71 16.92 29.75
CA CYS A 38 -0.60 18.22 29.07
C CYS A 38 0.42 19.15 29.73
N LYS A 39 0.50 19.13 31.07
CA LYS A 39 1.54 19.86 31.82
C LYS A 39 2.94 19.37 31.45
N ILE A 40 3.17 18.05 31.51
CA ILE A 40 4.48 17.45 31.20
C ILE A 40 4.88 17.74 29.76
N VAL A 41 3.97 17.59 28.80
CA VAL A 41 4.28 17.86 27.38
C VAL A 41 4.69 19.33 27.20
N PHE A 42 4.01 20.26 27.88
CA PHE A 42 4.40 21.66 27.87
C PHE A 42 5.78 21.91 28.50
N GLU A 43 6.05 21.38 29.70
CA GLU A 43 7.35 21.51 30.38
C GLU A 43 8.50 20.94 29.53
N ILE A 44 8.27 19.80 28.89
CA ILE A 44 9.22 19.11 28.01
C ILE A 44 9.52 19.96 26.76
N LEU A 45 8.48 20.50 26.11
CA LEU A 45 8.64 21.34 24.91
C LEU A 45 9.33 22.68 25.23
N SER A 46 8.96 23.30 26.35
CA SER A 46 9.52 24.58 26.79
C SER A 46 10.98 24.46 27.22
N ALA A 47 11.33 23.41 27.97
CA ALA A 47 12.72 23.11 28.33
C ALA A 47 13.63 22.88 27.10
N SER A 48 13.04 22.56 25.95
CA SER A 48 13.75 22.27 24.70
C SER A 48 13.78 23.44 23.71
N LYS A 49 13.33 24.64 24.11
CA LYS A 49 13.20 25.83 23.25
C LYS A 49 12.35 25.59 22.00
N MET A 50 11.35 24.71 22.09
CA MET A 50 10.40 24.43 21.00
C MET A 50 9.08 25.19 21.18
N ASP A 51 9.12 26.39 21.77
CA ASP A 51 7.92 27.18 22.09
C ASP A 51 7.09 27.54 20.85
N ASN A 52 7.74 27.62 19.68
CA ASN A 52 7.07 27.85 18.39
C ASN A 52 6.06 26.73 18.02
N TYR A 53 6.12 25.56 18.66
CA TYR A 53 5.15 24.49 18.47
C TYR A 53 3.70 24.95 18.71
N TYR A 54 3.49 25.82 19.71
CA TYR A 54 2.17 26.39 20.02
C TYR A 54 1.77 27.56 19.11
N SER A 55 2.71 28.09 18.32
CA SER A 55 2.42 29.18 17.36
C SER A 55 1.99 28.68 15.98
N TYR A 56 2.26 27.40 15.66
CA TYR A 56 1.93 26.80 14.37
C TYR A 56 0.66 25.94 14.38
N ASN A 57 0.12 25.62 15.55
CA ASN A 57 -1.08 24.81 15.74
C ASN A 57 -1.98 25.46 16.79
N ASP A 58 -3.23 25.76 16.45
CA ASP A 58 -4.18 26.39 17.38
C ASP A 58 -4.54 25.47 18.57
N HIS A 59 -4.54 24.14 18.37
CA HIS A 59 -4.82 23.14 19.40
C HIS A 59 -3.99 21.84 19.18
N PRO A 60 -2.69 21.84 19.50
CA PRO A 60 -1.80 20.73 19.17
C PRO A 60 -2.11 19.41 19.90
N GLY A 61 -2.93 19.45 20.97
CA GLY A 61 -3.32 18.29 21.76
C GLY A 61 -4.81 17.94 21.75
N ALA A 62 -5.60 18.41 20.79
CA ALA A 62 -7.06 18.15 20.77
C ALA A 62 -7.36 16.63 20.76
N THR A 63 -7.69 16.08 21.93
CA THR A 63 -8.06 14.67 22.12
C THR A 63 -9.51 14.56 22.59
N ARG A 64 -10.22 13.55 22.08
CA ARG A 64 -11.59 13.22 22.47
C ARG A 64 -11.60 12.50 23.83
N ALA A 65 -12.62 12.79 24.62
CA ALA A 65 -12.95 12.39 26.00
C ALA A 65 -12.17 11.23 26.67
N ARG A 66 -11.86 11.43 27.96
CA ARG A 66 -11.09 10.56 28.87
C ARG A 66 -11.65 9.14 29.07
N THR A 67 -10.70 8.20 29.22
CA THR A 67 -10.87 6.80 29.67
C THR A 67 -11.89 6.00 28.88
N ASP A 68 -11.51 5.67 27.65
CA ASP A 68 -12.24 4.72 26.83
C ASP A 68 -11.94 3.28 27.30
N LYS A 69 -12.98 2.50 27.66
CA LYS A 69 -12.86 1.06 27.95
C LYS A 69 -12.46 0.24 26.72
N ARG A 70 -12.20 0.89 25.59
CA ARG A 70 -11.79 0.31 24.31
C ARG A 70 -10.49 -0.50 24.38
N PHE A 71 -9.54 -0.20 25.27
CA PHE A 71 -8.26 -0.92 25.36
C PHE A 71 -8.23 -2.10 26.35
N GLU A 72 -9.35 -2.44 26.99
CA GLU A 72 -9.43 -3.54 27.98
C GLU A 72 -9.06 -4.91 27.40
N TYR A 73 -9.21 -5.12 26.08
CA TYR A 73 -8.80 -6.36 25.41
C TYR A 73 -7.30 -6.65 25.54
N LEU A 74 -6.46 -5.62 25.74
CA LEU A 74 -5.01 -5.77 25.94
C LEU A 74 -4.66 -6.38 27.31
N ASN A 75 -5.61 -6.52 28.22
CA ASN A 75 -5.43 -7.25 29.47
C ASN A 75 -5.53 -8.77 29.28
N SER A 76 -6.04 -9.24 28.13
CA SER A 76 -6.08 -10.67 27.84
C SER A 76 -4.65 -11.19 27.58
N PRO A 77 -4.19 -12.24 28.30
CA PRO A 77 -2.86 -12.83 28.08
C PRO A 77 -2.68 -13.36 26.65
N GLU A 78 -3.75 -13.89 26.06
CA GLU A 78 -3.75 -14.44 24.71
C GLU A 78 -3.44 -13.35 23.68
N ILE A 79 -4.16 -12.22 23.74
CA ILE A 79 -4.01 -11.10 22.79
C ILE A 79 -2.68 -10.36 23.01
N SER A 80 -2.31 -10.11 24.26
CA SER A 80 -1.05 -9.42 24.58
C SER A 80 0.17 -10.21 24.12
N SER A 81 0.17 -11.55 24.26
CA SER A 81 1.27 -12.39 23.82
C SER A 81 1.56 -12.33 22.32
N GLU A 82 0.52 -12.14 21.50
CA GLU A 82 0.65 -12.02 20.04
C GLU A 82 1.31 -10.70 19.60
N LEU A 83 1.11 -9.64 20.39
CA LEU A 83 1.67 -8.30 20.13
C LEU A 83 3.10 -8.15 20.65
N ILE A 84 3.47 -8.85 21.71
CA ILE A 84 4.77 -8.76 22.39
C ILE A 84 5.90 -9.36 21.53
N ASP A 85 6.92 -8.57 21.20
CA ASP A 85 8.10 -9.01 20.42
C ASP A 85 9.00 -9.94 21.22
N TYR A 86 9.13 -9.66 22.51
CA TYR A 86 9.95 -10.40 23.46
C TYR A 86 9.50 -10.06 24.88
N THR A 87 9.51 -11.05 25.77
CA THR A 87 9.31 -10.84 27.20
C THR A 87 10.24 -11.75 28.00
N ASP A 88 10.84 -11.22 29.06
CA ASP A 88 11.61 -11.98 30.06
C ASP A 88 10.97 -11.86 31.45
N SER A 89 11.72 -12.07 32.53
CA SER A 89 11.19 -12.03 33.91
C SER A 89 10.82 -10.63 34.41
N GLN A 90 11.30 -9.56 33.79
CA GLN A 90 11.03 -8.18 34.21
C GLN A 90 10.68 -7.25 33.05
N VAL A 91 11.19 -7.51 31.84
CA VAL A 91 11.12 -6.60 30.71
C VAL A 91 10.26 -7.18 29.59
N THR A 92 9.41 -6.33 29.01
CA THR A 92 8.69 -6.63 27.77
C THR A 92 9.09 -5.64 26.68
N ILE A 93 9.26 -6.13 25.45
CA ILE A 93 9.53 -5.36 24.24
C ILE A 93 8.33 -5.48 23.31
N VAL A 94 7.84 -4.35 22.83
CA VAL A 94 6.75 -4.27 21.86
C VAL A 94 7.08 -3.25 20.77
N THR A 95 6.66 -3.52 19.54
CA THR A 95 6.77 -2.58 18.42
C THR A 95 5.37 -2.24 17.92
N PHE A 96 5.00 -0.97 18.01
CA PHE A 96 3.73 -0.47 17.50
C PHE A 96 3.91 0.28 16.18
N PHE A 97 2.92 0.21 15.30
CA PHE A 97 2.81 1.12 14.16
C PHE A 97 1.99 2.34 14.55
N ILE A 98 2.52 3.55 14.32
CA ILE A 98 1.89 4.82 14.71
C ILE A 98 1.73 5.70 13.46
N PRO A 99 0.54 5.72 12.83
CA PRO A 99 0.34 6.41 11.56
C PRO A 99 0.56 7.94 11.64
N HIS A 100 0.37 8.51 12.83
CA HIS A 100 0.44 9.95 13.11
C HIS A 100 1.86 10.53 13.25
N ILE A 101 2.91 9.73 13.02
CA ILE A 101 4.28 10.25 12.96
C ILE A 101 4.47 11.02 11.64
N HIS A 102 4.62 12.35 11.72
CA HIS A 102 4.71 13.23 10.55
C HIS A 102 5.91 14.20 10.56
N CYS A 103 6.49 14.52 11.73
CA CYS A 103 7.60 15.46 11.82
C CYS A 103 8.67 15.04 12.85
N SER A 104 9.79 15.77 12.89
CA SER A 104 10.87 15.56 13.85
C SER A 104 10.43 15.76 15.31
N SER A 105 9.45 16.62 15.56
CA SER A 105 8.86 16.80 16.90
C SER A 105 8.10 15.56 17.37
N CYS A 106 7.39 14.86 16.48
CA CYS A 106 6.75 13.57 16.79
C CYS A 106 7.81 12.54 17.23
N LEU A 107 8.91 12.46 16.49
CA LEU A 107 10.00 11.53 16.78
C LEU A 107 10.59 11.80 18.16
N TRP A 108 10.92 13.06 18.43
CA TRP A 108 11.53 13.42 19.70
C TRP A 108 10.60 13.17 20.89
N LEU A 109 9.32 13.56 20.80
CA LEU A 109 8.34 13.36 21.88
C LEU A 109 8.17 11.88 22.23
N LEU A 110 7.99 11.02 21.23
CA LEU A 110 7.82 9.58 21.44
C LEU A 110 9.08 8.93 22.03
N GLU A 111 10.27 9.41 21.66
CA GLU A 111 11.53 8.92 22.25
C GLU A 111 11.75 9.40 23.70
N GLN A 112 10.99 10.39 24.18
CA GLN A 112 11.00 10.83 25.58
C GLN A 112 9.97 10.13 26.47
N LEU A 113 9.32 9.05 26.02
CA LEU A 113 8.35 8.30 26.85
C LEU A 113 8.93 7.78 28.17
N ASN A 114 10.23 7.49 28.21
CA ASN A 114 10.96 7.11 29.43
C ASN A 114 11.04 8.22 30.48
N LYS A 115 10.95 9.50 30.07
CA LYS A 115 10.85 10.63 30.99
C LYS A 115 9.44 10.84 31.52
N MET A 116 8.43 10.44 30.74
CA MET A 116 7.02 10.54 31.13
C MET A 116 6.62 9.40 32.07
N ASN A 117 7.16 8.20 31.87
CA ASN A 117 6.94 7.07 32.77
C ASN A 117 8.26 6.31 33.02
N PRO A 118 8.77 6.28 34.27
CA PRO A 118 10.05 5.64 34.59
C PRO A 118 10.06 4.11 34.39
N ALA A 119 8.88 3.48 34.30
CA ALA A 119 8.78 2.06 33.94
C ALA A 119 9.11 1.77 32.46
N VAL A 120 9.17 2.81 31.60
CA VAL A 120 9.65 2.67 30.23
C VAL A 120 11.17 2.88 30.23
N HIS A 121 11.93 1.82 29.99
CA HIS A 121 13.39 1.88 29.98
C HIS A 121 13.95 2.50 28.70
N TYR A 122 13.33 2.18 27.56
CA TYR A 122 13.84 2.58 26.26
C TYR A 122 12.71 2.71 25.25
N CYS A 123 12.80 3.74 24.42
CA CYS A 123 11.85 4.02 23.36
C CYS A 123 12.60 4.53 22.12
N ARG A 124 12.30 3.98 20.94
CA ARG A 124 12.92 4.40 19.68
C ARG A 124 11.93 4.42 18.54
N VAL A 125 11.97 5.48 17.75
CA VAL A 125 11.12 5.66 16.57
C VAL A 125 11.89 5.30 15.29
N ASP A 126 11.32 4.42 14.47
CA ASP A 126 11.68 4.29 13.06
C ASP A 126 10.74 5.19 12.24
N PHE A 127 11.23 6.39 11.91
CA PHE A 127 10.43 7.41 11.21
C PHE A 127 9.94 6.95 9.84
N LEU A 128 10.76 6.21 9.08
CA LEU A 128 10.42 5.76 7.72
C LEU A 128 9.33 4.69 7.76
N LYS A 129 9.37 3.81 8.76
CA LYS A 129 8.35 2.77 8.95
C LYS A 129 7.17 3.22 9.80
N LYS A 130 7.24 4.42 10.39
CA LYS A 130 6.31 4.91 11.42
C LYS A 130 6.10 3.89 12.55
N GLN A 131 7.19 3.28 13.01
CA GLN A 131 7.16 2.28 14.07
C GLN A 131 7.79 2.81 15.35
N LEU A 132 7.20 2.49 16.49
CA LEU A 132 7.71 2.79 17.82
C LEU A 132 8.05 1.50 18.54
N ASN A 133 9.34 1.32 18.84
CA ASN A 133 9.81 0.21 19.65
C ASN A 133 9.93 0.66 21.11
N ILE A 134 9.25 -0.04 22.02
CA ILE A 134 9.18 0.28 23.44
C ILE A 134 9.68 -0.92 24.24
N ARG A 135 10.57 -0.66 25.19
CA ARG A 135 11.03 -1.60 26.21
C ARG A 135 10.61 -1.07 27.58
N PHE A 136 9.82 -1.85 28.31
CA PHE A 136 9.25 -1.43 29.60
C PHE A 136 9.26 -2.56 30.63
N ASP A 137 9.21 -2.18 31.92
CA ASP A 137 9.06 -3.09 33.04
C ASP A 137 7.58 -3.52 33.16
N HIS A 138 7.31 -4.79 32.87
CA HIS A 138 5.93 -5.30 32.85
C HIS A 138 5.37 -5.63 34.24
N GLN A 139 6.18 -5.54 35.29
CA GLN A 139 5.71 -5.65 36.67
C GLN A 139 5.13 -4.32 37.18
N GLN A 140 5.57 -3.20 36.59
CA GLN A 140 5.14 -1.85 36.97
C GLN A 140 4.15 -1.24 35.98
N LEU A 141 4.21 -1.62 34.70
CA LEU A 141 3.41 -1.04 33.63
C LEU A 141 2.86 -2.12 32.70
N SER A 142 1.55 -2.18 32.53
CA SER A 142 0.90 -3.12 31.61
C SER A 142 0.93 -2.62 30.16
N LEU A 143 0.78 -3.56 29.22
CA LEU A 143 0.69 -3.25 27.78
C LEU A 143 -0.47 -2.28 27.48
N ARG A 144 -1.61 -2.47 28.15
CA ARG A 144 -2.77 -1.56 28.07
C ARG A 144 -2.40 -0.13 28.46
N GLN A 145 -1.74 0.03 29.60
CA GLN A 145 -1.36 1.35 30.11
C GLN A 145 -0.40 2.08 29.17
N ILE A 146 0.47 1.36 28.45
CA ILE A 146 1.33 1.98 27.43
C ILE A 146 0.52 2.53 26.27
N VAL A 147 -0.46 1.77 25.77
CA VAL A 147 -1.33 2.21 24.69
C VAL A 147 -2.20 3.40 25.13
N GLU A 148 -2.67 3.40 26.37
CA GLU A 148 -3.37 4.54 26.97
C GLU A 148 -2.47 5.78 27.05
N ILE A 149 -1.21 5.65 27.50
CA ILE A 149 -0.23 6.76 27.51
C ILE A 149 -0.01 7.30 26.10
N LEU A 150 0.16 6.43 25.09
CA LEU A 150 0.33 6.83 23.70
C LEU A 150 -0.90 7.54 23.13
N TYR A 151 -2.10 7.07 23.49
CA TYR A 151 -3.36 7.71 23.13
C TYR A 151 -3.47 9.11 23.76
N ASP A 152 -3.14 9.25 25.05
CA ASP A 152 -3.22 10.51 25.79
C ASP A 152 -2.29 11.60 25.23
N ILE A 153 -1.15 11.22 24.63
CA ILE A 153 -0.23 12.16 23.96
C ILE A 153 -0.57 12.38 22.48
N GLY A 154 -1.67 11.81 21.97
CA GLY A 154 -2.16 11.99 20.60
C GLY A 154 -1.52 11.06 19.55
N TYR A 155 -0.87 9.97 19.97
CA TYR A 155 -0.20 9.00 19.10
C TYR A 155 -0.76 7.58 19.27
N GLU A 156 -2.08 7.42 19.08
CA GLU A 156 -2.74 6.11 19.15
C GLU A 156 -2.04 5.09 18.21
N PRO A 157 -1.55 3.95 18.75
CA PRO A 157 -0.99 2.91 17.92
C PRO A 157 -2.10 2.16 17.19
N LEU A 158 -1.90 1.90 15.90
CA LEU A 158 -2.83 1.09 15.13
C LEU A 158 -2.47 -0.38 15.33
N ILE A 159 -3.32 -1.11 16.07
CA ILE A 159 -3.14 -2.52 16.40
C ILE A 159 -4.11 -3.34 15.53
N SER A 160 -3.58 -4.12 14.57
CA SER A 160 -4.38 -4.89 13.62
C SER A 160 -4.05 -6.38 13.62
N LEU A 161 -4.98 -7.22 13.14
CA LEU A 161 -4.77 -8.67 12.96
C LEU A 161 -3.61 -8.99 12.01
N GLN A 162 -3.27 -8.08 11.11
CA GLN A 162 -2.17 -8.26 10.18
C GLN A 162 -0.81 -8.28 10.91
N ASP A 163 -0.67 -7.52 12.00
CA ASP A 163 0.58 -7.40 12.76
C ASP A 163 0.91 -8.71 13.51
N VAL A 164 -0.13 -9.40 14.00
CA VAL A 164 -0.04 -10.74 14.59
C VAL A 164 0.42 -11.78 13.57
N ILE A 165 -0.19 -11.79 12.38
CA ILE A 165 0.08 -12.82 11.34
C ILE A 165 1.44 -12.61 10.67
N LYS A 166 1.89 -11.36 10.44
CA LYS A 166 3.23 -11.07 9.88
C LYS A 166 4.36 -11.62 10.76
N LYS A 167 4.13 -11.74 12.06
CA LYS A 167 5.09 -12.26 13.04
C LYS A 167 5.19 -13.78 12.96
N GLN A 168 4.07 -14.49 12.81
CA GLN A 168 4.04 -15.93 12.54
C GLN A 168 4.66 -16.26 11.17
N ASN A 169 4.46 -15.41 10.16
CA ASN A 169 5.00 -15.56 8.81
C ASN A 169 6.41 -14.99 8.61
N ARG A 170 7.18 -14.71 9.68
CA ARG A 170 8.64 -14.52 9.55
C ARG A 170 9.29 -15.88 9.21
N THR A 171 9.04 -16.36 8.00
CA THR A 171 9.75 -17.47 7.37
C THR A 171 11.25 -17.22 7.40
N THR A 172 12.00 -18.23 7.85
CA THR A 172 13.43 -18.48 7.68
C THR A 172 14.25 -17.29 7.18
N LYS A 173 15.00 -16.64 8.08
CA LYS A 173 16.07 -15.68 7.72
C LYS A 173 16.91 -16.30 6.59
N ASP A 174 16.80 -15.75 5.39
CA ASP A 174 17.57 -16.22 4.25
C ASP A 174 19.05 -15.93 4.54
N ASN A 175 19.89 -16.97 4.66
CA ASN A 175 21.32 -16.84 4.98
C ASN A 175 22.14 -16.22 3.82
N LEU A 176 21.52 -15.41 2.96
CA LEU A 176 22.12 -14.87 1.75
C LEU A 176 23.33 -13.99 2.05
N VAL A 177 23.26 -13.14 3.08
CA VAL A 177 24.38 -12.28 3.50
C VAL A 177 25.60 -13.11 3.92
N GLN A 178 25.39 -14.22 4.65
CA GLN A 178 26.48 -15.12 5.04
C GLN A 178 27.10 -15.79 3.82
N LYS A 179 26.30 -16.21 2.84
CA LYS A 179 26.79 -16.79 1.59
C LYS A 179 27.62 -15.79 0.77
N ILE A 180 27.20 -14.52 0.74
CA ILE A 180 27.96 -13.43 0.11
C ILE A 180 29.29 -13.23 0.83
N ALA A 181 29.29 -13.18 2.16
CA ALA A 181 30.51 -12.98 2.94
C ALA A 181 31.53 -14.10 2.69
N VAL A 182 31.10 -15.36 2.70
CA VAL A 182 31.96 -16.52 2.39
C VAL A 182 32.49 -16.45 0.96
N ALA A 183 31.62 -16.16 -0.02
CA ALA A 183 32.02 -16.05 -1.41
C ALA A 183 33.02 -14.91 -1.65
N GLY A 184 32.78 -13.74 -1.04
CA GLY A 184 33.65 -12.57 -1.15
C GLY A 184 35.01 -12.78 -0.48
N PHE A 185 35.03 -13.42 0.69
CA PHE A 185 36.27 -13.78 1.37
C PHE A 185 37.12 -14.73 0.52
N CYS A 186 36.52 -15.80 -0.01
CA CYS A 186 37.23 -16.76 -0.84
C CYS A 186 37.68 -16.14 -2.17
N PHE A 187 36.81 -15.32 -2.81
CA PHE A 187 37.15 -14.61 -4.04
C PHE A 187 38.34 -13.66 -3.86
N GLY A 188 38.34 -12.85 -2.80
CA GLY A 188 39.45 -11.92 -2.52
C GLY A 188 40.79 -12.64 -2.31
N ASN A 189 40.79 -13.74 -1.56
CA ASN A 189 41.99 -14.55 -1.35
C ASN A 189 42.47 -15.23 -2.63
N VAL A 190 41.56 -15.85 -3.39
CA VAL A 190 41.93 -16.51 -4.66
C VAL A 190 42.47 -15.50 -5.67
N MET A 191 41.86 -14.32 -5.77
CA MET A 191 42.35 -13.27 -6.66
C MET A 191 43.75 -12.78 -6.27
N LEU A 192 44.03 -12.64 -4.97
CA LEU A 192 45.36 -12.30 -4.47
C LEU A 192 46.40 -13.39 -4.79
N LEU A 193 46.04 -14.67 -4.63
CA LEU A 193 46.90 -15.81 -4.90
C LEU A 193 47.13 -16.06 -6.40
N SER A 194 46.18 -15.67 -7.25
CA SER A 194 46.30 -15.74 -8.71
C SER A 194 47.00 -14.52 -9.32
N PHE A 195 47.21 -13.44 -8.57
CA PHE A 195 47.81 -12.18 -9.05
C PHE A 195 49.22 -12.34 -9.66
N PRO A 196 50.14 -13.14 -9.08
CA PRO A 196 51.49 -13.34 -9.65
C PRO A 196 51.49 -13.91 -11.07
N GLU A 197 50.46 -14.70 -11.41
CA GLU A 197 50.35 -15.36 -12.72
C GLU A 197 49.86 -14.43 -13.83
N TYR A 198 49.09 -13.38 -13.48
CA TYR A 198 48.62 -12.38 -14.43
C TYR A 198 49.69 -11.35 -14.80
N PHE A 199 50.58 -11.01 -13.86
CA PHE A 199 51.58 -9.95 -14.04
C PHE A 199 53.01 -10.47 -14.25
N GLY A 200 53.21 -11.78 -14.15
CA GLY A 200 54.44 -12.47 -14.54
C GLY A 200 55.68 -11.94 -13.83
N ILE A 201 55.93 -12.37 -12.58
CA ILE A 201 57.08 -11.88 -11.82
C ILE A 201 57.87 -13.04 -11.16
N SER A 202 59.18 -13.06 -11.43
CA SER A 202 60.28 -13.82 -10.81
C SER A 202 60.28 -15.37 -10.87
N ALA A 203 61.47 -15.93 -11.17
CA ALA A 203 61.73 -17.37 -11.22
C ALA A 203 61.61 -18.09 -9.86
N TYR A 204 61.63 -17.34 -8.74
CA TYR A 204 61.52 -17.88 -7.39
C TYR A 204 60.06 -18.29 -7.04
N GLU A 205 59.06 -17.65 -7.66
CA GLU A 205 57.64 -17.91 -7.42
C GLU A 205 57.09 -19.13 -8.18
N ALA A 206 57.81 -19.65 -9.19
CA ALA A 206 57.46 -20.88 -9.89
C ALA A 206 57.34 -22.09 -8.94
N THR A 207 58.13 -22.10 -7.85
CA THR A 207 58.09 -23.13 -6.80
C THR A 207 56.78 -23.11 -6.01
N PHE A 208 56.17 -21.94 -5.79
CA PHE A 208 54.93 -21.79 -5.03
C PHE A 208 53.67 -21.90 -5.90
N LYS A 209 53.80 -21.91 -7.23
CA LYS A 209 52.68 -22.03 -8.17
C LYS A 209 51.78 -23.23 -7.86
N HIS A 210 52.37 -24.39 -7.56
CA HIS A 210 51.60 -25.58 -7.20
C HIS A 210 50.89 -25.46 -5.86
N PHE A 211 51.56 -24.84 -4.87
CA PHE A 211 50.98 -24.60 -3.55
C PHE A 211 49.78 -23.66 -3.64
N PHE A 212 49.91 -22.54 -4.37
CA PHE A 212 48.83 -21.59 -4.60
C PHE A 212 47.69 -22.18 -5.43
N GLY A 213 47.98 -23.05 -6.42
CA GLY A 213 46.96 -23.76 -7.17
C GLY A 213 46.06 -24.64 -6.29
N TRP A 214 46.65 -25.43 -5.39
CA TRP A 214 45.89 -26.25 -4.43
C TRP A 214 45.14 -25.41 -3.40
N LEU A 215 45.74 -24.31 -2.95
CA LEU A 215 45.09 -23.37 -2.03
C LEU A 215 43.88 -22.71 -2.70
N ASN A 216 43.98 -22.37 -3.99
CA ASN A 216 42.87 -21.86 -4.80
C ASN A 216 41.74 -22.87 -4.95
N VAL A 217 42.05 -24.16 -5.17
CA VAL A 217 41.04 -25.23 -5.16
C VAL A 217 40.37 -25.32 -3.79
N LEU A 218 41.14 -25.28 -2.70
CA LEU A 218 40.60 -25.31 -1.33
C LEU A 218 39.62 -24.17 -1.07
N PHE A 219 39.96 -22.94 -1.46
CA PHE A 219 39.06 -21.79 -1.33
C PHE A 219 37.83 -21.87 -2.24
N SER A 220 37.91 -22.57 -3.39
CA SER A 220 36.75 -22.74 -4.28
C SER A 220 35.68 -23.69 -3.73
N LEU A 221 36.05 -24.66 -2.87
CA LEU A 221 35.12 -25.63 -2.27
C LEU A 221 33.96 -24.99 -1.51
N PRO A 222 34.17 -24.11 -0.51
CA PRO A 222 33.06 -23.46 0.19
C PRO A 222 32.22 -22.59 -0.76
N VAL A 223 32.84 -21.99 -1.79
CA VAL A 223 32.10 -21.18 -2.75
C VAL A 223 31.14 -22.03 -3.58
N VAL A 224 31.56 -23.19 -4.07
CA VAL A 224 30.71 -24.09 -4.88
C VAL A 224 29.64 -24.77 -4.03
N PHE A 225 30.04 -25.40 -2.92
CA PHE A 225 29.16 -26.30 -2.16
C PHE A 225 28.31 -25.62 -1.09
N TYR A 226 28.70 -24.43 -0.60
CA TYR A 226 27.92 -23.65 0.36
C TYR A 226 27.23 -22.45 -0.30
N SER A 227 28.00 -21.55 -0.90
CA SER A 227 27.47 -20.32 -1.51
C SER A 227 26.70 -20.60 -2.81
N GLY A 228 27.22 -21.48 -3.66
CA GLY A 228 26.64 -21.86 -4.96
C GLY A 228 25.50 -22.89 -4.90
N ARG A 229 25.30 -23.57 -3.76
CA ARG A 229 24.33 -24.68 -3.59
C ARG A 229 22.93 -24.33 -4.07
N GLY A 230 22.48 -23.08 -3.86
CA GLY A 230 21.16 -22.63 -4.26
C GLY A 230 20.92 -22.74 -5.76
N TYR A 231 21.93 -22.47 -6.59
CA TYR A 231 21.83 -22.54 -8.05
C TYR A 231 21.70 -23.99 -8.54
N PHE A 232 22.46 -24.93 -7.94
CA PHE A 232 22.33 -26.36 -8.25
C PHE A 232 20.95 -26.92 -7.88
N VAL A 233 20.44 -26.56 -6.69
CA VAL A 233 19.11 -26.99 -6.25
C VAL A 233 18.02 -26.43 -7.15
N ALA A 234 18.10 -25.13 -7.48
CA ALA A 234 17.14 -24.48 -8.38
C ALA A 234 17.17 -25.10 -9.79
N ALA A 235 18.36 -25.30 -10.37
CA ALA A 235 18.52 -25.94 -11.67
C ALA A 235 17.91 -27.36 -11.69
N TRP A 236 18.16 -28.17 -10.66
CA TRP A 236 17.62 -29.52 -10.56
C TRP A 236 16.10 -29.54 -10.41
N GLN A 237 15.55 -28.65 -9.58
CA GLN A 237 14.10 -28.51 -9.40
C GLN A 237 13.40 -28.05 -10.69
N ASN A 238 13.96 -27.06 -11.39
CA ASN A 238 13.43 -26.53 -12.64
C ASN A 238 13.49 -27.59 -13.75
N LEU A 239 14.59 -28.35 -13.84
CA LEU A 239 14.73 -29.46 -14.77
C LEU A 239 13.68 -30.56 -14.53
N LYS A 240 13.44 -30.94 -13.26
CA LYS A 240 12.36 -31.89 -12.90
C LYS A 240 10.97 -31.40 -13.34
N LYS A 241 10.74 -30.08 -13.27
CA LYS A 241 9.50 -29.43 -13.71
C LYS A 241 9.44 -29.16 -15.22
N LYS A 242 10.43 -29.61 -16.01
CA LYS A 242 10.57 -29.32 -17.46
C LYS A 242 10.59 -27.82 -17.78
N LEU A 243 11.04 -27.00 -16.84
CA LEU A 243 11.25 -25.56 -17.01
C LEU A 243 12.74 -25.32 -17.29
N PHE A 244 13.06 -24.84 -18.48
CA PHE A 244 14.42 -24.42 -18.84
C PHE A 244 14.58 -22.94 -18.50
N GLY A 245 15.25 -22.65 -17.39
CA GLY A 245 15.55 -21.29 -16.92
C GLY A 245 17.04 -21.01 -16.84
N ILE A 246 17.39 -19.75 -16.53
CA ILE A 246 18.77 -19.25 -16.42
C ILE A 246 19.61 -20.05 -15.41
N ASP A 247 18.98 -20.66 -14.42
CA ASP A 247 19.66 -21.44 -13.38
C ASP A 247 20.45 -22.63 -13.94
N PHE A 248 20.01 -23.23 -15.05
CA PHE A 248 20.66 -24.42 -15.60
C PHE A 248 22.03 -24.12 -16.24
N PRO A 249 22.17 -23.18 -17.19
CA PRO A 249 23.48 -22.75 -17.68
C PRO A 249 24.41 -22.28 -16.58
N LEU A 250 23.86 -21.61 -15.55
CA LEU A 250 24.63 -21.08 -14.44
C LEU A 250 25.22 -22.18 -13.56
N ALA A 251 24.40 -23.15 -13.16
CA ALA A 251 24.85 -24.31 -12.41
C ALA A 251 25.86 -25.14 -13.21
N LEU A 252 25.63 -25.31 -14.52
CA LEU A 252 26.56 -26.00 -15.41
C LEU A 252 27.89 -25.26 -15.52
N GLY A 253 27.88 -23.93 -15.69
CA GLY A 253 29.08 -23.11 -15.72
C GLY A 253 29.92 -23.21 -14.45
N ILE A 254 29.27 -23.16 -13.27
CA ILE A 254 29.93 -23.35 -11.96
C ILE A 254 30.58 -24.74 -11.88
N ALA A 255 29.85 -25.80 -12.26
CA ALA A 255 30.37 -27.17 -12.23
C ALA A 255 31.57 -27.35 -13.18
N VAL A 256 31.45 -26.85 -14.41
CA VAL A 256 32.48 -26.97 -15.44
C VAL A 256 33.74 -26.22 -15.04
N LEU A 257 33.62 -25.00 -14.51
CA LEU A 257 34.75 -24.22 -14.01
C LEU A 257 35.45 -24.89 -12.84
N PHE A 258 34.69 -25.46 -11.90
CA PHE A 258 35.27 -26.18 -10.77
C PHE A 258 36.02 -27.43 -11.21
N ILE A 259 35.41 -28.27 -12.05
CA ILE A 259 36.03 -29.50 -12.56
C ILE A 259 37.28 -29.15 -13.38
N ARG A 260 37.19 -28.16 -14.27
CA ARG A 260 38.33 -27.72 -15.08
C ARG A 260 39.48 -27.21 -14.22
N THR A 261 39.18 -26.38 -13.22
CA THR A 261 40.18 -25.87 -12.27
C THR A 261 40.85 -27.01 -11.52
N ALA A 262 40.08 -27.96 -11.00
CA ALA A 262 40.63 -29.12 -10.29
C ALA A 262 41.53 -29.98 -11.19
N VAL A 263 41.12 -30.22 -12.45
CA VAL A 263 41.92 -31.00 -13.42
C VAL A 263 43.19 -30.25 -13.83
N GLU A 264 43.13 -28.96 -14.14
CA GLU A 264 44.32 -28.20 -14.57
C GLU A 264 45.36 -28.07 -13.44
N VAL A 265 44.91 -27.86 -12.20
CA VAL A 265 45.80 -27.83 -11.02
C VAL A 265 46.38 -29.21 -10.75
N ALA A 266 45.58 -30.29 -10.83
CA ALA A 266 46.04 -31.65 -10.59
C ALA A 266 47.01 -32.15 -11.69
N THR A 267 46.76 -31.79 -12.95
CA THR A 267 47.61 -32.16 -14.11
C THR A 267 48.77 -31.20 -14.34
N GLN A 268 48.89 -30.15 -13.53
CA GLN A 268 49.90 -29.10 -13.66
C GLN A 268 49.89 -28.39 -15.02
N ALA A 269 48.76 -28.45 -15.74
CA ALA A 269 48.60 -27.85 -17.06
C ALA A 269 48.42 -26.32 -16.99
N GLY A 270 48.02 -25.79 -15.83
CA GLY A 270 47.82 -24.37 -15.55
C GLY A 270 47.36 -24.16 -14.10
N ALA A 271 47.18 -22.92 -13.68
CA ALA A 271 46.67 -22.63 -12.33
C ALA A 271 45.14 -22.71 -12.16
N GLY A 272 44.43 -23.08 -13.23
CA GLY A 272 42.98 -23.18 -13.22
C GLY A 272 42.27 -21.83 -13.21
N PHE A 273 40.96 -21.86 -13.02
CA PHE A 273 40.05 -20.71 -13.15
C PHE A 273 39.30 -20.43 -11.84
N ALA A 274 39.96 -20.68 -10.71
CA ALA A 274 39.37 -20.53 -9.38
C ALA A 274 38.93 -19.07 -9.11
N ASP A 275 39.68 -18.10 -9.60
CA ASP A 275 39.40 -16.67 -9.50
C ASP A 275 38.09 -16.30 -10.21
N THR A 276 37.93 -16.80 -11.44
CA THR A 276 36.75 -16.62 -12.27
C THR A 276 35.54 -17.30 -11.66
N LEU A 277 35.71 -18.52 -11.14
CA LEU A 277 34.67 -19.29 -10.45
C LEU A 277 34.17 -18.57 -9.18
N CYS A 278 35.10 -18.16 -8.31
CA CYS A 278 34.77 -17.50 -7.05
C CYS A 278 34.14 -16.13 -7.30
N GLY A 279 34.67 -15.37 -8.25
CA GLY A 279 34.14 -14.07 -8.67
C GLY A 279 32.72 -14.21 -9.23
N LEU A 280 32.49 -15.18 -10.12
CA LEU A 280 31.17 -15.46 -10.69
C LEU A 280 30.12 -15.68 -9.59
N VAL A 281 30.36 -16.62 -8.67
CA VAL A 281 29.40 -16.92 -7.58
C VAL A 281 29.19 -15.73 -6.66
N PHE A 282 30.25 -14.98 -6.33
CA PHE A 282 30.16 -13.78 -5.51
C PHE A 282 29.26 -12.72 -6.14
N PHE A 283 29.51 -12.34 -7.40
CA PHE A 283 28.73 -11.30 -8.08
C PHE A 283 27.28 -11.71 -8.31
N LEU A 284 27.01 -13.01 -8.57
CA LEU A 284 25.65 -13.53 -8.68
C LEU A 284 24.86 -13.41 -7.38
N LEU A 285 25.51 -13.68 -6.23
CA LEU A 285 24.87 -13.56 -4.92
C LEU A 285 24.64 -12.09 -4.53
N VAL A 286 25.59 -11.20 -4.84
CA VAL A 286 25.41 -9.75 -4.66
C VAL A 286 24.24 -9.25 -5.52
N GLY A 287 24.16 -9.66 -6.79
CA GLY A 287 23.03 -9.34 -7.66
C GLY A 287 21.70 -9.82 -7.09
N LYS A 288 21.65 -11.05 -6.57
CA LYS A 288 20.46 -11.62 -5.91
C LYS A 288 20.06 -10.84 -4.65
N PHE A 289 21.04 -10.38 -3.87
CA PHE A 289 20.79 -9.57 -2.67
C PHE A 289 20.20 -8.20 -3.00
N VAL A 290 20.77 -7.52 -4.01
CA VAL A 290 20.22 -6.25 -4.49
C VAL A 290 18.79 -6.46 -5.00
N GLN A 291 18.55 -7.51 -5.78
CA GLN A 291 17.21 -7.86 -6.27
C GLN A 291 16.21 -8.08 -5.13
N GLN A 292 16.54 -8.91 -4.12
CA GLN A 292 15.66 -9.18 -2.98
C GLN A 292 15.38 -7.91 -2.16
N LYS A 293 16.39 -7.08 -1.93
CA LYS A 293 16.24 -5.84 -1.15
C LYS A 293 15.35 -4.83 -1.85
N THR A 294 15.49 -4.69 -3.17
CA THR A 294 14.58 -3.84 -3.97
C THR A 294 13.15 -4.38 -3.96
N TYR A 295 12.95 -5.71 -4.04
CA TYR A 295 11.61 -6.30 -4.08
C TYR A 295 10.88 -6.22 -2.73
N HIS A 296 11.57 -6.53 -1.61
CA HIS A 296 10.98 -6.53 -0.27
C HIS A 296 10.65 -5.15 0.27
N HIS A 297 11.35 -4.10 -0.17
CA HIS A 297 11.03 -2.73 0.22
C HIS A 297 9.72 -2.22 -0.42
N ILE A 298 9.20 -2.94 -1.42
CA ILE A 298 8.12 -2.45 -2.29
C ILE A 298 6.85 -3.31 -2.14
N SER A 299 6.94 -4.56 -1.67
CA SER A 299 5.77 -5.41 -1.41
C SER A 299 5.00 -4.96 -0.14
N PHE A 300 4.25 -3.87 -0.24
CA PHE A 300 3.19 -3.55 0.70
C PHE A 300 1.95 -4.38 0.33
N ASP A 301 1.89 -5.63 0.79
CA ASP A 301 0.58 -6.27 0.95
C ASP A 301 0.00 -5.75 2.27
N ARG A 302 -0.89 -4.76 2.17
CA ARG A 302 -1.87 -4.47 3.22
C ARG A 302 -3.14 -5.18 2.81
N ASP A 303 -3.44 -6.21 3.57
CA ASP A 303 -4.61 -7.05 3.35
C ASP A 303 -5.82 -6.40 4.04
N TYR A 304 -7.04 -6.64 3.55
CA TYR A 304 -8.28 -6.15 4.16
C TYR A 304 -8.40 -6.47 5.65
N ARG A 305 -7.65 -7.47 6.13
CA ARG A 305 -7.46 -7.82 7.54
C ARG A 305 -6.92 -6.67 8.40
N SER A 306 -6.37 -5.60 7.82
CA SER A 306 -5.97 -4.39 8.56
C SER A 306 -7.13 -3.58 9.13
N PHE A 307 -8.35 -3.80 8.65
CA PHE A 307 -9.54 -3.03 9.03
C PHE A 307 -10.39 -3.68 10.12
N PHE A 308 -10.19 -4.97 10.38
CA PHE A 308 -10.89 -5.66 11.46
C PHE A 308 -10.20 -5.45 12.80
N PRO A 309 -10.96 -5.30 13.90
CA PRO A 309 -10.37 -5.23 15.23
C PRO A 309 -9.71 -6.56 15.61
N VAL A 310 -8.70 -6.51 16.47
CA VAL A 310 -8.01 -7.72 16.96
C VAL A 310 -8.92 -8.58 17.84
N ALA A 311 -9.84 -7.93 18.55
CA ALA A 311 -10.75 -8.56 19.50
C ALA A 311 -12.13 -7.92 19.46
N VAL A 312 -13.12 -8.68 19.92
CA VAL A 312 -14.52 -8.28 20.00
C VAL A 312 -15.04 -8.65 21.39
N TYR A 313 -15.90 -7.80 21.95
CA TYR A 313 -16.61 -8.13 23.18
C TYR A 313 -17.77 -9.07 22.90
N VAL A 314 -17.80 -10.20 23.59
CA VAL A 314 -18.89 -11.17 23.56
C VAL A 314 -19.51 -11.27 24.94
N ILE A 315 -20.83 -11.36 25.00
CA ILE A 315 -21.63 -11.55 26.21
C ILE A 315 -21.79 -13.06 26.42
N ILE A 316 -21.20 -13.58 27.50
CA ILE A 316 -21.31 -14.98 27.92
C ILE A 316 -21.77 -14.97 29.38
N ASP A 317 -22.87 -15.65 29.69
CA ASP A 317 -23.46 -15.68 31.05
C ASP A 317 -23.70 -14.28 31.65
N ASP A 318 -24.23 -13.36 30.85
CA ASP A 318 -24.45 -11.92 31.18
C ASP A 318 -23.17 -11.13 31.55
N ILE A 319 -21.99 -11.70 31.30
CA ILE A 319 -20.70 -11.06 31.51
C ILE A 319 -20.06 -10.74 30.16
N THR A 320 -19.69 -9.48 29.97
CA THR A 320 -18.99 -9.03 28.77
C THR A 320 -17.50 -9.40 28.85
N LYS A 321 -17.01 -10.21 27.91
CA LYS A 321 -15.60 -10.61 27.81
C LYS A 321 -15.03 -10.31 26.41
N ALA A 322 -13.83 -9.78 26.34
CA ALA A 322 -13.12 -9.63 25.07
C ALA A 322 -12.52 -10.98 24.63
N ILE A 323 -12.83 -11.42 23.41
CA ILE A 323 -12.21 -12.59 22.78
C ILE A 323 -11.49 -12.19 21.49
N PRO A 324 -10.39 -12.88 21.11
CA PRO A 324 -9.76 -12.69 19.82
C PRO A 324 -10.75 -12.90 18.67
N LEU A 325 -10.64 -12.12 17.60
CA LEU A 325 -11.59 -12.21 16.49
C LEU A 325 -11.61 -13.60 15.82
N ALA A 326 -10.47 -14.31 15.82
CA ALA A 326 -10.36 -15.67 15.32
C ALA A 326 -11.20 -16.71 16.10
N GLN A 327 -11.55 -16.40 17.35
CA GLN A 327 -12.38 -17.27 18.19
C GLN A 327 -13.88 -16.94 18.08
N LEU A 328 -14.27 -15.90 17.32
CA LEU A 328 -15.66 -15.50 17.15
C LEU A 328 -16.42 -16.56 16.33
N GLN A 329 -17.43 -17.18 16.93
CA GLN A 329 -18.23 -18.25 16.33
C GLN A 329 -19.69 -17.85 16.13
N THR A 330 -20.38 -18.56 15.24
CA THR A 330 -21.84 -18.45 15.08
C THR A 330 -22.55 -18.69 16.41
N GLY A 331 -23.56 -17.88 16.71
CA GLY A 331 -24.31 -17.90 17.97
C GLY A 331 -23.68 -17.07 19.09
N ASN A 332 -22.46 -16.54 18.92
CA ASN A 332 -21.91 -15.60 19.90
C ASN A 332 -22.68 -14.27 19.86
N ARG A 333 -23.01 -13.75 21.04
CA ARG A 333 -23.62 -12.43 21.20
C ARG A 333 -22.55 -11.39 21.38
N MET A 334 -22.26 -10.63 20.34
CA MET A 334 -21.26 -9.56 20.37
C MET A 334 -21.87 -8.22 20.75
N LEU A 335 -21.13 -7.46 21.55
CA LEU A 335 -21.44 -6.09 21.91
C LEU A 335 -20.62 -5.16 21.01
N ILE A 336 -21.29 -4.35 20.20
CA ILE A 336 -20.66 -3.34 19.34
C ILE A 336 -21.00 -1.95 19.86
N ARG A 337 -19.99 -1.19 20.24
CA ARG A 337 -20.13 0.15 20.80
C ARG A 337 -20.12 1.23 19.72
N HIS A 338 -20.36 2.47 20.14
CA HIS A 338 -20.28 3.62 19.27
C HIS A 338 -18.91 3.68 18.57
N ASN A 339 -18.95 3.88 17.25
CA ASN A 339 -17.80 3.97 16.34
C ASN A 339 -16.98 2.68 16.18
N GLU A 340 -17.46 1.53 16.67
CA GLU A 340 -16.84 0.22 16.43
C GLU A 340 -17.34 -0.41 15.11
N ILE A 341 -16.44 -1.17 14.47
CA ILE A 341 -16.72 -1.90 13.23
C ILE A 341 -17.33 -3.25 13.57
N ILE A 342 -18.36 -3.62 12.83
CA ILE A 342 -19.03 -4.92 12.91
C ILE A 342 -18.21 -5.92 12.11
N PRO A 343 -17.58 -6.93 12.74
CA PRO A 343 -16.59 -7.76 12.07
C PRO A 343 -17.17 -9.01 11.40
N ALA A 344 -18.42 -9.36 11.71
CA ALA A 344 -19.10 -10.57 11.24
C ALA A 344 -20.53 -10.24 10.82
N ASP A 345 -21.13 -11.05 9.95
CA ASP A 345 -22.55 -10.88 9.65
C ASP A 345 -23.34 -11.37 10.87
N ALA A 346 -24.28 -10.54 11.32
CA ALA A 346 -24.98 -10.77 12.57
C ALA A 346 -26.41 -10.25 12.54
N ILE A 347 -27.25 -10.70 13.46
CA ILE A 347 -28.63 -10.23 13.63
C ILE A 347 -28.71 -9.28 14.81
N LEU A 348 -29.42 -8.16 14.65
CA LEU A 348 -29.63 -7.19 15.72
C LEU A 348 -30.56 -7.75 16.80
N LEU A 349 -30.05 -7.92 18.02
CA LEU A 349 -30.81 -8.38 19.18
C LEU A 349 -31.32 -7.21 20.05
N ASN A 350 -30.50 -6.17 20.24
CA ASN A 350 -30.81 -5.06 21.14
C ASN A 350 -30.13 -3.75 20.71
N GLY A 351 -30.79 -2.61 21.01
CA GLY A 351 -30.30 -1.26 20.75
C GLY A 351 -30.80 -0.63 19.44
N GLU A 352 -30.58 0.68 19.30
CA GLU A 352 -30.84 1.41 18.05
C GLU A 352 -29.62 1.36 17.13
N ALA A 353 -29.70 0.53 16.10
CA ALA A 353 -28.65 0.39 15.10
C ALA A 353 -28.74 1.49 14.04
N LEU A 354 -27.68 2.30 13.95
CA LEU A 354 -27.47 3.35 12.96
C LEU A 354 -26.12 3.05 12.32
N ILE A 355 -26.15 2.28 11.24
CA ILE A 355 -24.96 1.63 10.70
C ILE A 355 -24.44 2.44 9.52
N ASP A 356 -23.27 3.05 9.70
CA ASP A 356 -22.53 3.69 8.63
C ASP A 356 -21.81 2.61 7.81
N PHE A 357 -22.26 2.43 6.57
CA PHE A 357 -21.64 1.53 5.61
C PHE A 357 -20.63 2.25 4.72
N SER A 358 -20.22 3.48 5.01
CA SER A 358 -19.20 4.21 4.24
C SER A 358 -17.95 3.40 3.96
N PHE A 359 -17.56 2.52 4.89
CA PHE A 359 -16.44 1.61 4.73
C PHE A 359 -16.64 0.52 3.65
N VAL A 360 -17.89 0.13 3.36
CA VAL A 360 -18.23 -0.92 2.39
C VAL A 360 -18.82 -0.33 1.11
N THR A 361 -19.69 0.68 1.24
CA THR A 361 -20.47 1.25 0.15
C THR A 361 -20.03 2.67 -0.23
N GLY A 362 -19.09 3.29 0.48
CA GLY A 362 -18.68 4.68 0.25
C GLY A 362 -19.72 5.74 0.65
N GLU A 363 -20.97 5.35 0.88
CA GLU A 363 -22.06 6.24 1.28
C GLU A 363 -22.01 6.52 2.78
N SER A 364 -21.92 7.80 3.17
CA SER A 364 -21.75 8.22 4.56
C SER A 364 -23.05 8.38 5.35
N VAL A 365 -24.19 8.02 4.77
CA VAL A 365 -25.50 8.13 5.43
C VAL A 365 -25.76 6.86 6.23
N PRO A 366 -25.84 6.91 7.57
CA PRO A 366 -26.07 5.73 8.37
C PRO A 366 -27.45 5.12 8.10
N VAL A 367 -27.50 3.82 7.88
CA VAL A 367 -28.72 3.06 7.65
C VAL A 367 -29.29 2.61 8.99
N LYS A 368 -30.54 2.98 9.28
CA LYS A 368 -31.25 2.48 10.48
C LYS A 368 -31.61 1.00 10.30
N LYS A 369 -31.32 0.19 11.30
CA LYS A 369 -31.68 -1.24 11.34
C LYS A 369 -32.66 -1.51 12.48
N THR A 370 -33.65 -2.36 12.22
CA THR A 370 -34.64 -2.78 13.22
C THR A 370 -34.26 -4.11 13.86
N LEU A 371 -34.81 -4.39 15.05
CA LEU A 371 -34.54 -5.62 15.78
C LEU A 371 -34.91 -6.85 14.92
N GLY A 372 -34.05 -7.86 14.90
CA GLY A 372 -34.22 -9.05 14.07
C GLY A 372 -33.68 -8.92 12.64
N GLU A 373 -33.27 -7.73 12.19
CA GLU A 373 -32.60 -7.58 10.89
C GLU A 373 -31.14 -8.02 10.92
N VAL A 374 -30.68 -8.49 9.75
CA VAL A 374 -29.26 -8.76 9.50
C VAL A 374 -28.50 -7.45 9.30
N VAL A 375 -27.37 -7.36 10.01
CA VAL A 375 -26.33 -6.35 9.87
C VAL A 375 -25.07 -7.02 9.35
N TYR A 376 -24.60 -6.56 8.19
CA TYR A 376 -23.45 -7.16 7.51
C TYR A 376 -22.11 -6.66 8.08
N ALA A 377 -21.08 -7.49 7.95
CA ALA A 377 -19.72 -7.14 8.31
C ALA A 377 -19.22 -5.89 7.55
N GLY A 378 -18.38 -5.08 8.21
CA GLY A 378 -17.82 -3.83 7.68
C GLY A 378 -18.62 -2.57 8.01
N GLY A 379 -19.88 -2.70 8.43
CA GLY A 379 -20.66 -1.58 8.94
C GLY A 379 -20.10 -1.03 10.25
N ARG A 380 -20.16 0.29 10.45
CA ARG A 380 -19.75 0.95 11.69
C ARG A 380 -20.96 1.45 12.44
N GLN A 381 -21.09 1.11 13.72
CA GLN A 381 -22.18 1.64 14.54
C GLN A 381 -21.93 3.11 14.87
N THR A 382 -22.86 3.99 14.50
CA THR A 382 -22.77 5.45 14.79
C THR A 382 -23.73 5.90 15.88
N GLY A 383 -24.67 5.05 16.29
CA GLY A 383 -25.56 5.28 17.43
C GLY A 383 -24.97 4.81 18.76
N GLY A 384 -25.83 4.50 19.72
CA GLY A 384 -25.46 3.87 21.00
C GLY A 384 -24.97 2.42 20.84
N ALA A 385 -24.60 1.77 21.94
CA ALA A 385 -24.17 0.37 21.88
C ALA A 385 -25.32 -0.55 21.43
N ILE A 386 -24.98 -1.57 20.63
CA ILE A 386 -25.90 -2.57 20.11
C ILE A 386 -25.40 -3.98 20.43
N GLU A 387 -26.34 -4.90 20.59
CA GLU A 387 -26.06 -6.33 20.75
C GLU A 387 -26.42 -7.06 19.47
N LEU A 388 -25.49 -7.85 18.97
CA LEU A 388 -25.61 -8.56 17.71
C LEU A 388 -25.33 -10.05 17.92
N GLU A 389 -26.11 -10.94 17.34
CA GLU A 389 -25.82 -12.38 17.32
C GLU A 389 -25.15 -12.78 16.02
N VAL A 390 -23.96 -13.36 16.09
CA VAL A 390 -23.19 -13.76 14.91
C VAL A 390 -23.93 -14.88 14.17
N ILE A 391 -24.29 -14.64 12.91
CA ILE A 391 -24.87 -15.67 12.03
C ILE A 391 -23.81 -16.32 11.14
N LYS A 392 -22.85 -15.53 10.66
CA LYS A 392 -21.71 -16.01 9.87
C LYS A 392 -20.42 -15.48 10.49
N PRO A 393 -19.45 -16.35 10.82
CA PRO A 393 -18.17 -15.92 11.34
C PRO A 393 -17.42 -15.10 10.28
N VAL A 394 -16.41 -14.34 10.71
CA VAL A 394 -15.69 -13.37 9.88
C VAL A 394 -15.28 -13.94 8.52
N TYR A 395 -14.68 -15.13 8.50
CA TYR A 395 -14.20 -15.78 7.26
C TYR A 395 -15.31 -16.18 6.27
N GLN A 396 -16.57 -16.25 6.71
CA GLN A 396 -17.75 -16.52 5.88
C GLN A 396 -18.66 -15.30 5.69
N SER A 397 -18.32 -14.15 6.28
CA SER A 397 -19.12 -12.92 6.16
C SER A 397 -19.25 -12.48 4.70
N TYR A 398 -20.32 -11.77 4.38
CA TYR A 398 -20.58 -11.24 3.04
C TYR A 398 -19.41 -10.38 2.53
N LEU A 399 -18.85 -9.52 3.38
CA LEU A 399 -17.68 -8.70 3.05
C LEU A 399 -16.45 -9.57 2.73
N THR A 400 -16.21 -10.61 3.53
CA THR A 400 -15.10 -11.53 3.28
C THR A 400 -15.34 -12.40 2.06
N GLN A 401 -16.58 -12.79 1.75
CA GLN A 401 -16.94 -13.49 0.52
C GLN A 401 -16.78 -12.60 -0.71
N LEU A 402 -17.14 -11.31 -0.63
CA LEU A 402 -16.85 -10.33 -1.68
C LEU A 402 -15.34 -10.19 -1.94
N TRP A 403 -14.49 -10.32 -0.91
CA TRP A 403 -13.04 -10.22 -1.07
C TRP A 403 -12.33 -11.54 -1.39
N ASN A 404 -12.85 -12.67 -0.91
CA ASN A 404 -12.31 -14.03 -1.06
C ASN A 404 -13.04 -14.90 -2.10
N ASN A 405 -14.02 -14.37 -2.85
CA ASN A 405 -14.71 -15.13 -3.91
C ASN A 405 -13.69 -15.83 -4.83
N GLU A 406 -13.99 -17.01 -5.34
CA GLU A 406 -13.05 -17.75 -6.20
C GLU A 406 -12.77 -17.03 -7.53
N ALA A 407 -13.68 -16.17 -7.99
CA ALA A 407 -13.42 -15.20 -9.08
C ALA A 407 -12.33 -14.16 -8.73
N PHE A 408 -12.07 -13.98 -7.44
CA PHE A 408 -11.14 -13.01 -6.85
C PHE A 408 -9.91 -13.67 -6.20
N THR A 409 -9.86 -14.99 -6.12
CA THR A 409 -8.60 -15.65 -5.86
C THR A 409 -7.91 -15.71 -7.22
N ARG A 410 -6.99 -14.78 -7.50
CA ARG A 410 -5.97 -15.06 -8.51
C ARG A 410 -5.30 -16.34 -8.01
N GLN A 411 -5.75 -17.50 -8.49
CA GLN A 411 -4.83 -18.61 -8.69
C GLN A 411 -3.61 -17.95 -9.32
N ASN A 412 -2.43 -18.17 -8.74
CA ASN A 412 -1.13 -17.59 -9.12
C ASN A 412 -0.72 -17.95 -10.57
N ASP A 413 -1.65 -17.86 -11.50
CA ASP A 413 -1.76 -18.68 -12.69
C ASP A 413 -2.65 -18.00 -13.73
N ASN A 414 -2.41 -16.71 -13.97
CA ASN A 414 -2.39 -16.32 -15.37
C ASN A 414 -1.01 -16.72 -15.88
N GLY A 415 -0.93 -17.95 -16.43
CA GLY A 415 0.24 -18.59 -17.05
C GLY A 415 0.83 -17.85 -18.26
N LYS A 416 0.78 -16.51 -18.27
CA LYS A 416 1.58 -15.66 -19.13
C LYS A 416 2.95 -15.56 -18.49
N GLN A 417 3.86 -16.43 -18.92
CA GLN A 417 5.29 -16.29 -18.67
C GLN A 417 5.68 -14.83 -18.89
N THR A 418 6.37 -14.23 -17.91
CA THR A 418 6.92 -12.88 -18.06
C THR A 418 7.77 -12.84 -19.34
N PHE A 419 7.89 -11.66 -19.96
CA PHE A 419 8.74 -11.51 -21.15
C PHE A 419 10.15 -12.10 -20.89
N ASN A 420 10.68 -11.85 -19.69
CA ASN A 420 11.95 -12.38 -19.23
C ASN A 420 11.99 -13.91 -19.17
N GLU A 421 10.96 -14.58 -18.64
CA GLU A 421 10.91 -16.06 -18.56
C GLU A 421 10.88 -16.69 -19.95
N ARG A 422 10.09 -16.12 -20.88
CA ARG A 422 10.01 -16.62 -22.26
C ARG A 422 11.36 -16.48 -22.97
N VAL A 423 11.99 -15.31 -22.88
CA VAL A 423 13.30 -15.06 -23.48
C VAL A 423 14.36 -15.96 -22.85
N SER A 424 14.35 -16.12 -21.52
CA SER A 424 15.29 -16.97 -20.78
C SER A 424 15.28 -18.42 -21.24
N LYS A 425 14.10 -18.97 -21.54
CA LYS A 425 13.94 -20.34 -22.05
C LYS A 425 14.66 -20.52 -23.39
N TYR A 426 14.33 -19.69 -24.37
CA TYR A 426 14.93 -19.80 -25.71
C TYR A 426 16.43 -19.48 -25.69
N PHE A 427 16.83 -18.46 -24.92
CA PHE A 427 18.23 -18.10 -24.73
C PHE A 427 19.04 -19.27 -24.17
N THR A 428 18.52 -19.97 -23.16
CA THR A 428 19.17 -21.14 -22.56
C THR A 428 19.38 -22.25 -23.58
N ILE A 429 18.37 -22.56 -24.40
CA ILE A 429 18.46 -23.61 -25.42
C ILE A 429 19.51 -23.24 -26.49
N VAL A 430 19.46 -22.01 -27.01
CA VAL A 430 20.41 -21.52 -28.03
C VAL A 430 21.83 -21.50 -27.47
N LEU A 431 22.01 -21.04 -26.23
CA LEU A 431 23.30 -21.01 -25.56
C LEU A 431 23.92 -22.42 -25.45
N LEU A 432 23.16 -23.39 -24.96
CA LEU A 432 23.65 -24.76 -24.85
C LEU A 432 23.99 -25.35 -26.22
N ALA A 433 23.16 -25.08 -27.24
CA ALA A 433 23.45 -25.52 -28.60
C ALA A 433 24.76 -24.92 -29.14
N ILE A 434 25.03 -23.64 -28.90
CA ILE A 434 26.29 -22.99 -29.30
C ILE A 434 27.47 -23.56 -28.51
N ALA A 435 27.33 -23.78 -27.20
CA ALA A 435 28.39 -24.31 -26.36
C ALA A 435 28.79 -25.73 -26.79
N PHE A 436 27.82 -26.65 -26.91
CA PHE A 436 28.10 -28.01 -27.37
C PHE A 436 28.53 -28.03 -28.84
N GLY A 437 27.97 -27.15 -29.68
CA GLY A 437 28.37 -27.00 -31.07
C GLY A 437 29.83 -26.57 -31.22
N SER A 438 30.29 -25.60 -30.41
CA SER A 438 31.69 -25.16 -30.43
C SER A 438 32.63 -26.25 -29.93
N LEU A 439 32.25 -27.00 -28.89
CA LEU A 439 33.00 -28.16 -28.42
C LEU A 439 33.17 -29.20 -29.53
N LEU A 440 32.07 -29.61 -30.17
CA LEU A 440 32.06 -30.63 -31.23
C LEU A 440 32.83 -30.19 -32.48
N PHE A 441 32.81 -28.90 -32.81
CA PHE A 441 33.54 -28.35 -33.95
C PHE A 441 35.06 -28.43 -33.77
N TRP A 442 35.56 -28.09 -32.58
CA TRP A 442 37.01 -28.08 -32.31
C TRP A 442 37.55 -29.43 -31.87
N LEU A 443 36.70 -30.35 -31.37
CA LEU A 443 37.09 -31.68 -30.91
C LEU A 443 38.00 -32.46 -31.87
N PRO A 444 37.76 -32.46 -33.21
CA PRO A 444 38.61 -33.18 -34.17
C PRO A 444 39.99 -32.55 -34.35
N THR A 445 40.13 -31.25 -34.11
CA THR A 445 41.38 -30.49 -34.36
C THR A 445 42.21 -30.28 -33.10
N ASP A 446 41.59 -29.88 -31.99
CA ASP A 446 42.26 -29.57 -30.73
C ASP A 446 41.28 -29.68 -29.55
N LEU A 447 41.53 -30.69 -28.72
CA LEU A 447 40.73 -30.98 -27.53
C LEU A 447 40.77 -29.83 -26.51
N ARG A 448 41.93 -29.20 -26.30
CA ARG A 448 42.09 -28.09 -25.34
C ARG A 448 41.31 -26.87 -25.82
N ARG A 449 41.39 -26.58 -27.12
CA ARG A 449 40.65 -25.48 -27.73
C ARG A 449 39.13 -25.71 -27.69
N GLY A 450 38.67 -26.93 -27.87
CA GLY A 450 37.25 -27.28 -27.73
C GLY A 450 36.72 -27.04 -26.31
N PHE A 451 37.42 -27.50 -25.28
CA PHE A 451 37.04 -27.21 -23.89
C PHE A 451 37.15 -25.72 -23.55
N ALA A 452 38.16 -25.02 -24.09
CA ALA A 452 38.29 -23.57 -23.93
C ALA A 452 37.09 -22.82 -24.55
N ALA A 453 36.68 -23.18 -25.76
CA ALA A 453 35.51 -22.60 -26.42
C ALA A 453 34.20 -22.91 -25.68
N PHE A 454 34.01 -24.16 -25.25
CA PHE A 454 32.83 -24.57 -24.46
C PHE A 454 32.69 -23.77 -23.17
N THR A 455 33.78 -23.69 -22.39
CA THR A 455 33.79 -22.96 -21.12
C THR A 455 33.63 -21.46 -21.33
N ALA A 456 34.30 -20.87 -22.32
CA ALA A 456 34.18 -19.45 -22.65
C ALA A 456 32.75 -19.07 -23.04
N VAL A 457 32.07 -19.90 -23.83
CA VAL A 457 30.68 -19.67 -24.24
C VAL A 457 29.74 -19.66 -23.02
N LEU A 458 29.87 -20.63 -22.11
CA LEU A 458 29.03 -20.69 -20.90
C LEU A 458 29.23 -19.48 -19.98
N ILE A 459 30.44 -18.93 -19.91
CA ILE A 459 30.78 -17.80 -19.04
C ILE A 459 30.30 -16.48 -19.64
N VAL A 460 30.68 -16.20 -20.88
CA VAL A 460 30.40 -14.91 -21.54
C VAL A 460 28.91 -14.69 -21.75
N ALA A 461 28.18 -15.77 -22.02
CA ALA A 461 26.75 -15.68 -22.25
C ALA A 461 25.93 -15.53 -20.97
N CYS A 462 26.53 -15.23 -19.79
CA CYS A 462 25.73 -14.97 -18.61
C CYS A 462 24.70 -13.88 -18.93
N PRO A 463 23.39 -14.15 -18.84
CA PRO A 463 22.35 -13.14 -19.06
C PRO A 463 22.22 -12.24 -17.82
N CYS A 464 23.29 -12.07 -17.04
CA CYS A 464 23.33 -11.32 -15.79
C CYS A 464 22.77 -9.90 -15.99
N ALA A 465 23.21 -9.20 -17.04
CA ALA A 465 22.71 -7.86 -17.34
C ALA A 465 21.26 -7.84 -17.87
N LEU A 466 20.86 -8.89 -18.61
CA LEU A 466 19.49 -9.09 -19.08
C LEU A 466 18.51 -9.25 -17.91
N ALA A 467 18.88 -10.07 -16.94
CA ALA A 467 18.08 -10.37 -15.76
C ALA A 467 17.91 -9.14 -14.85
N LEU A 468 18.92 -8.26 -14.79
CA LEU A 468 18.88 -7.04 -14.00
C LEU A 468 18.16 -5.89 -14.69
N SER A 469 18.13 -5.85 -16.02
CA SER A 469 17.57 -4.71 -16.74
C SER A 469 16.11 -4.40 -16.37
N THR A 470 15.23 -5.40 -16.35
CA THR A 470 13.81 -5.18 -16.06
C THR A 470 13.60 -4.70 -14.62
N PRO A 471 14.16 -5.34 -13.57
CA PRO A 471 14.08 -4.83 -12.20
C PRO A 471 14.53 -3.37 -12.06
N PHE A 472 15.64 -2.96 -12.68
CA PHE A 472 16.15 -1.59 -12.57
C PHE A 472 15.27 -0.57 -13.31
N THR A 473 14.89 -0.84 -14.56
CA THR A 473 13.99 0.04 -15.34
C THR A 473 12.65 0.21 -14.62
N MET A 474 12.06 -0.90 -14.19
CA MET A 474 10.75 -0.88 -13.55
C MET A 474 10.79 -0.25 -12.17
N SER A 475 11.87 -0.46 -11.40
CA SER A 475 12.04 0.20 -10.10
C SER A 475 12.19 1.72 -10.25
N ALA A 476 12.90 2.19 -11.27
CA ALA A 476 12.98 3.62 -11.57
C ALA A 476 11.61 4.17 -11.97
N ALA A 477 10.85 3.44 -12.80
CA ALA A 477 9.49 3.83 -13.18
C ALA A 477 8.54 3.91 -11.98
N LEU A 478 8.55 2.90 -11.09
CA LEU A 478 7.77 2.89 -9.84
C LEU A 478 8.06 4.14 -9.00
N SER A 479 9.34 4.45 -8.78
CA SER A 479 9.72 5.64 -8.01
C SER A 479 9.20 6.95 -8.64
N ILE A 480 9.06 7.01 -9.96
CA ILE A 480 8.53 8.18 -10.67
C ILE A 480 7.02 8.26 -10.50
N PHE A 481 6.31 7.14 -10.58
CA PHE A 481 4.88 7.07 -10.30
C PHE A 481 4.58 7.48 -8.85
N ASP A 482 5.32 6.94 -7.88
CA ASP A 482 5.14 7.24 -6.44
C ASP A 482 5.32 8.74 -6.14
N ARG A 483 6.34 9.38 -6.73
CA ARG A 483 6.58 10.83 -6.60
C ARG A 483 5.46 11.69 -7.19
N ASN A 484 4.69 11.12 -8.10
CA ASN A 484 3.52 11.75 -8.71
C ASN A 484 2.21 11.24 -8.10
N PHE A 485 2.23 10.74 -6.86
CA PHE A 485 1.06 10.27 -6.12
C PHE A 485 0.24 9.20 -6.85
N PHE A 486 0.94 8.34 -7.61
CA PHE A 486 0.35 7.16 -8.23
C PHE A 486 1.12 5.93 -7.78
N TYR A 487 0.53 5.17 -6.87
CA TYR A 487 1.17 4.08 -6.15
C TYR A 487 0.80 2.75 -6.77
N LEU A 488 1.78 2.00 -7.24
CA LEU A 488 1.57 0.72 -7.91
C LEU A 488 1.95 -0.43 -6.97
N LYS A 489 1.12 -1.48 -6.90
CA LYS A 489 1.35 -2.60 -5.98
C LYS A 489 2.62 -3.38 -6.30
N ASN A 490 2.96 -3.54 -7.57
CA ASN A 490 4.15 -4.25 -8.02
C ASN A 490 4.58 -3.83 -9.43
N VAL A 491 5.74 -4.33 -9.86
CA VAL A 491 6.33 -4.05 -11.18
C VAL A 491 5.47 -4.56 -12.35
N ALA A 492 4.76 -5.68 -12.20
CA ALA A 492 3.96 -6.27 -13.28
C ALA A 492 2.80 -5.35 -13.69
N VAL A 493 2.33 -4.51 -12.76
CA VAL A 493 1.31 -3.49 -13.00
C VAL A 493 1.74 -2.52 -14.12
N VAL A 494 3.03 -2.16 -14.20
CA VAL A 494 3.57 -1.29 -15.26
C VAL A 494 3.50 -1.96 -16.64
N GLU A 495 3.80 -3.26 -16.71
CA GLU A 495 3.70 -4.04 -17.95
C GLU A 495 2.25 -4.22 -18.41
N GLN A 496 1.35 -4.45 -17.45
CA GLN A 496 -0.09 -4.52 -17.70
C GLN A 496 -0.60 -3.19 -18.26
N MET A 497 -0.31 -2.07 -17.58
CA MET A 497 -0.63 -0.71 -18.04
C MET A 497 -0.18 -0.44 -19.47
N ALA A 498 1.04 -0.85 -19.83
CA ALA A 498 1.59 -0.64 -21.16
C ALA A 498 0.82 -1.40 -22.25
N ALA A 499 0.21 -2.52 -21.89
CA ALA A 499 -0.51 -3.40 -22.80
C ALA A 499 -2.02 -3.14 -22.87
N ILE A 500 -2.58 -2.31 -21.98
CA ILE A 500 -4.00 -1.95 -21.97
C ILE A 500 -4.42 -1.28 -23.29
N ASP A 501 -5.63 -1.58 -23.73
CA ASP A 501 -6.29 -0.95 -24.88
C ASP A 501 -7.68 -0.37 -24.54
N THR A 502 -8.29 -0.76 -23.42
CA THR A 502 -9.64 -0.35 -23.02
C THR A 502 -9.65 0.15 -21.57
N ILE A 503 -10.30 1.29 -21.32
CA ILE A 503 -10.41 1.95 -20.01
C ILE A 503 -11.88 2.06 -19.62
N VAL A 504 -12.22 1.53 -18.44
CA VAL A 504 -13.55 1.60 -17.86
C VAL A 504 -13.47 2.48 -16.62
N PHE A 505 -14.26 3.54 -16.58
CA PHE A 505 -14.38 4.45 -15.44
C PHE A 505 -15.65 4.14 -14.67
N ASP A 506 -15.56 4.05 -13.36
CA ASP A 506 -16.72 4.31 -12.51
C ASP A 506 -17.00 5.81 -12.41
N LYS A 507 -18.23 6.17 -12.07
CA LYS A 507 -18.60 7.57 -11.88
C LYS A 507 -18.20 8.09 -10.50
N THR A 508 -18.74 7.45 -9.46
CA THR A 508 -18.83 8.04 -8.12
C THR A 508 -17.51 7.85 -7.38
N GLY A 509 -16.93 8.94 -6.87
CA GLY A 509 -15.61 8.93 -6.22
C GLY A 509 -14.42 8.82 -7.18
N THR A 510 -14.66 8.40 -8.43
CA THR A 510 -13.63 8.23 -9.46
C THR A 510 -13.48 9.49 -10.32
N ILE A 511 -14.49 9.79 -11.15
CA ILE A 511 -14.50 11.02 -11.96
C ILE A 511 -15.18 12.19 -11.26
N THR A 512 -15.98 11.92 -10.24
CA THR A 512 -16.54 12.94 -9.33
C THR A 512 -15.73 12.99 -8.04
N THR A 513 -15.67 14.18 -7.44
CA THR A 513 -15.03 14.38 -6.13
C THR A 513 -16.07 14.22 -5.01
N GLY A 514 -15.81 13.35 -4.03
CA GLY A 514 -16.80 12.99 -2.99
C GLY A 514 -17.15 14.11 -1.99
N ASN A 515 -16.29 15.12 -1.85
CA ASN A 515 -16.41 16.14 -0.81
C ASN A 515 -16.83 17.54 -1.31
N THR A 516 -17.01 17.72 -2.62
CA THR A 516 -17.26 19.05 -3.20
C THR A 516 -18.36 18.98 -4.25
N ASN A 517 -19.59 19.09 -3.80
CA ASN A 517 -20.72 19.37 -4.67
C ASN A 517 -20.82 20.90 -4.83
N GLU A 518 -20.97 21.37 -6.06
CA GLU A 518 -21.20 22.77 -6.36
C GLU A 518 -22.66 23.11 -6.00
N ILE A 519 -22.84 24.12 -5.14
CA ILE A 519 -24.15 24.59 -4.72
C ILE A 519 -24.49 25.86 -5.49
N LYS A 520 -25.61 25.83 -6.21
CA LYS A 520 -26.23 27.02 -6.78
C LYS A 520 -27.49 27.34 -5.99
N MET A 521 -27.59 28.57 -5.50
CA MET A 521 -28.79 29.05 -4.84
C MET A 521 -29.65 29.79 -5.85
N GLU A 522 -30.82 29.25 -6.14
CA GLU A 522 -31.87 29.93 -6.90
C GLU A 522 -32.96 30.39 -5.93
N ALA A 523 -32.55 31.28 -5.01
CA ALA A 523 -33.38 31.90 -4.00
C ALA A 523 -32.82 33.28 -3.66
N VAL A 524 -33.70 34.27 -3.46
CA VAL A 524 -33.31 35.59 -2.95
C VAL A 524 -33.65 35.63 -1.47
N LEU A 525 -32.64 35.43 -0.61
CA LEU A 525 -32.82 35.36 0.84
C LEU A 525 -32.30 36.63 1.52
N SER A 526 -33.09 37.21 2.41
CA SER A 526 -32.65 38.22 3.36
C SER A 526 -31.73 37.62 4.42
N ALA A 527 -30.94 38.49 5.09
CA ALA A 527 -30.04 38.05 6.17
C ALA A 527 -30.77 37.29 7.30
N LYS A 528 -32.03 37.64 7.57
CA LYS A 528 -32.86 36.96 8.58
C LYS A 528 -33.29 35.56 8.11
N GLU A 529 -33.64 35.40 6.84
CA GLU A 529 -34.03 34.11 6.27
C GLU A 529 -32.84 33.15 6.17
N GLN A 530 -31.67 33.66 5.81
CA GLN A 530 -30.41 32.89 5.86
C GLN A 530 -30.12 32.36 7.27
N GLN A 531 -30.29 33.20 8.30
CA GLN A 531 -30.14 32.77 9.70
C GLN A 531 -31.16 31.70 10.12
N LEU A 532 -32.42 31.81 9.67
CA LEU A 532 -33.45 30.81 9.93
C LEU A 532 -33.11 29.46 9.28
N ILE A 533 -32.69 29.47 8.00
CA ILE A 533 -32.32 28.27 7.26
C ILE A 533 -31.06 27.62 7.84
N TYR A 534 -30.03 28.42 8.14
CA TYR A 534 -28.82 27.94 8.81
C TYR A 534 -29.16 27.29 10.17
N SER A 535 -29.98 27.98 10.98
CA SER A 535 -30.38 27.48 12.29
C SER A 535 -31.19 26.18 12.22
N ALA A 536 -31.90 25.93 11.11
CA ALA A 536 -32.55 24.64 10.86
C ALA A 536 -31.53 23.57 10.47
N CYS A 537 -30.69 23.85 9.46
CA CYS A 537 -29.77 22.89 8.85
C CYS A 537 -28.63 22.44 9.77
N ILE A 538 -28.14 23.33 10.66
CA ILE A 538 -26.97 23.03 11.51
C ILE A 538 -27.22 21.92 12.53
N ASN A 539 -28.48 21.58 12.81
CA ASN A 539 -28.83 20.46 13.70
C ASN A 539 -28.85 19.11 12.99
N SER A 540 -28.80 19.11 11.66
CA SER A 540 -28.84 17.90 10.84
C SER A 540 -27.44 17.38 10.60
N THR A 541 -27.29 16.06 10.67
CA THR A 541 -26.06 15.37 10.22
C THR A 541 -26.08 15.07 8.72
N HIS A 542 -27.19 15.35 8.02
CA HIS A 542 -27.34 15.06 6.60
C HIS A 542 -26.33 15.87 5.75
N PRO A 543 -25.64 15.25 4.77
CA PRO A 543 -24.62 15.93 3.95
C PRO A 543 -25.13 17.22 3.30
N ILE A 544 -26.33 17.18 2.71
CA ILE A 544 -26.97 18.36 2.10
C ILE A 544 -27.13 19.51 3.11
N SER A 545 -27.56 19.23 4.33
CA SER A 545 -27.75 20.26 5.35
C SER A 545 -26.42 20.86 5.82
N ARG A 546 -25.39 20.03 5.99
CA ARG A 546 -24.03 20.50 6.28
C ARG A 546 -23.47 21.38 5.16
N MET A 547 -23.73 21.02 3.91
CA MET A 547 -23.33 21.81 2.76
C MET A 547 -24.05 23.16 2.68
N ILE A 548 -25.36 23.21 2.93
CA ILE A 548 -26.11 24.48 3.01
C ILE A 548 -25.52 25.36 4.11
N CYS A 549 -25.21 24.81 5.29
CA CYS A 549 -24.55 25.54 6.37
C CYS A 549 -23.18 26.09 5.98
N GLN A 550 -22.35 25.29 5.29
CA GLN A 550 -21.05 25.76 4.78
C GLN A 550 -21.20 26.88 3.76
N TYR A 551 -22.16 26.77 2.84
CA TYR A 551 -22.41 27.77 1.80
C TYR A 551 -22.94 29.10 2.35
N LEU A 552 -23.84 29.05 3.34
CA LEU A 552 -24.36 30.24 4.02
C LEU A 552 -23.34 30.91 4.94
N GLY A 553 -22.19 30.27 5.20
CA GLY A 553 -21.17 30.72 6.13
C GLY A 553 -21.61 30.64 7.60
N ASN A 554 -20.75 31.09 8.50
CA ASN A 554 -21.05 31.08 9.94
C ASN A 554 -22.12 32.13 10.26
N GLN A 555 -23.32 31.68 10.64
CA GLN A 555 -24.44 32.54 11.03
C GLN A 555 -24.72 32.40 12.53
N ASN A 556 -25.28 33.45 13.14
CA ASN A 556 -25.72 33.37 14.53
C ASN A 556 -26.92 32.42 14.66
N ARG A 557 -26.80 31.44 15.55
CA ARG A 557 -27.83 30.43 15.78
C ARG A 557 -29.02 31.04 16.54
N LEU A 558 -30.21 30.88 15.98
CA LEU A 558 -31.47 31.27 16.62
C LEU A 558 -32.04 30.13 17.48
N SER A 559 -32.83 30.49 18.48
CA SER A 559 -33.51 29.50 19.34
C SER A 559 -34.62 28.76 18.58
N ILE A 560 -34.65 27.45 18.77
CA ILE A 560 -35.56 26.54 18.07
C ILE A 560 -36.65 26.10 19.06
N ALA A 561 -37.91 26.32 18.70
CA ALA A 561 -39.06 25.92 19.51
C ALA A 561 -39.52 24.49 19.18
N ARG A 562 -39.47 24.09 17.90
CA ARG A 562 -39.81 22.74 17.42
C ARG A 562 -38.89 22.36 16.28
N TYR A 563 -38.45 21.10 16.25
CA TYR A 563 -37.60 20.54 15.21
C TYR A 563 -38.03 19.10 14.93
N SER A 564 -38.12 18.74 13.65
CA SER A 564 -38.39 17.39 13.20
C SER A 564 -37.72 17.14 11.86
N GLU A 565 -36.99 16.04 11.74
CA GLU A 565 -36.50 15.52 10.48
C GLU A 565 -37.41 14.40 10.00
N VAL A 566 -37.94 14.57 8.80
CA VAL A 566 -38.78 13.58 8.14
C VAL A 566 -37.92 12.81 7.13
N PRO A 567 -37.72 11.50 7.32
CA PRO A 567 -36.90 10.69 6.42
C PRO A 567 -37.35 10.81 4.97
N ASN A 568 -36.38 10.89 4.05
CA ASN A 568 -36.59 11.05 2.60
C ASN A 568 -37.39 12.31 2.18
N LEU A 569 -37.64 13.24 3.10
CA LEU A 569 -38.42 14.44 2.84
C LEU A 569 -37.71 15.71 3.25
N GLY A 570 -37.11 15.79 4.45
CA GLY A 570 -36.32 16.94 4.91
C GLY A 570 -36.68 17.44 6.32
N ILE A 571 -36.39 18.71 6.59
CA ILE A 571 -36.45 19.35 7.91
C ILE A 571 -37.72 20.21 8.03
N LEU A 572 -38.40 20.09 9.16
CA LEU A 572 -39.48 20.95 9.63
C LEU A 572 -39.07 21.59 10.96
N ALA A 573 -39.00 22.91 11.01
CA ALA A 573 -38.60 23.63 12.22
C ALA A 573 -39.50 24.84 12.50
N THR A 574 -39.59 25.23 13.78
CA THR A 574 -40.15 26.51 14.21
C THR A 574 -39.06 27.28 14.95
N ILE A 575 -38.58 28.37 14.36
CA ILE A 575 -37.39 29.10 14.80
C ILE A 575 -37.76 30.57 14.95
N ALA A 576 -37.53 31.16 16.13
CA ALA A 576 -37.90 32.56 16.41
C ALA A 576 -39.35 32.95 16.01
N GLY A 577 -40.30 32.01 16.11
CA GLY A 577 -41.71 32.20 15.74
C GLY A 577 -42.08 31.89 14.28
N HIS A 578 -41.09 31.68 13.41
CA HIS A 578 -41.27 31.38 11.98
C HIS A 578 -41.27 29.87 11.70
N ARG A 579 -42.14 29.40 10.79
CA ARG A 579 -42.20 28.01 10.33
C ARG A 579 -41.27 27.81 9.14
N VAL A 580 -40.19 27.06 9.32
CA VAL A 580 -39.16 26.79 8.31
C VAL A 580 -39.28 25.36 7.81
N ARG A 581 -39.29 25.18 6.48
CA ARG A 581 -39.22 23.88 5.80
C ARG A 581 -38.04 23.87 4.84
N VAL A 582 -37.19 22.85 4.92
CA VAL A 582 -36.04 22.65 4.04
C VAL A 582 -36.03 21.20 3.58
N GLY A 583 -36.16 20.92 2.28
CA GLY A 583 -36.15 19.54 1.82
C GLY A 583 -36.69 19.32 0.41
N SER A 584 -37.18 18.11 0.16
CA SER A 584 -37.77 17.72 -1.12
C SER A 584 -38.96 18.59 -1.53
N TYR A 585 -39.21 18.66 -2.83
CA TYR A 585 -40.37 19.35 -3.40
C TYR A 585 -41.70 18.93 -2.74
N LYS A 586 -41.84 17.63 -2.43
CA LYS A 586 -43.03 17.08 -1.77
C LYS A 586 -43.23 17.62 -0.35
N LEU A 587 -42.15 17.82 0.42
CA LEU A 587 -42.25 18.39 1.77
C LEU A 587 -42.67 19.86 1.74
N VAL A 588 -42.19 20.60 0.74
CA VAL A 588 -42.35 22.05 0.66
C VAL A 588 -43.68 22.43 0.00
N LEU A 589 -44.00 21.85 -1.15
CA LEU A 589 -45.14 22.24 -1.99
C LEU A 589 -46.27 21.19 -2.05
N GLY A 590 -46.07 19.99 -1.51
CA GLY A 590 -47.13 18.97 -1.38
C GLY A 590 -47.42 18.11 -2.63
N TYR A 591 -46.77 18.39 -3.77
CA TYR A 591 -46.92 17.62 -5.02
C TYR A 591 -45.64 16.82 -5.34
N LYS A 592 -45.73 15.86 -6.27
CA LYS A 592 -44.56 15.13 -6.80
C LYS A 592 -43.91 15.99 -7.90
N GLU A 593 -42.60 16.16 -7.84
CA GLU A 593 -41.86 16.88 -8.87
C GLU A 593 -41.90 16.11 -10.19
N ILE A 594 -42.18 16.79 -11.31
CA ILE A 594 -42.44 16.15 -12.61
C ILE A 594 -41.15 15.95 -13.41
N ASP A 595 -40.08 16.72 -13.14
CA ASP A 595 -38.84 16.66 -13.94
C ASP A 595 -37.61 17.25 -13.19
N ALA A 596 -37.14 16.57 -12.15
CA ALA A 596 -35.95 17.00 -11.40
C ALA A 596 -34.66 16.47 -12.06
N LYS A 597 -34.06 17.25 -12.96
CA LYS A 597 -32.77 16.91 -13.60
C LYS A 597 -31.56 16.99 -12.65
N ALA A 598 -31.71 17.59 -11.46
CA ALA A 598 -30.65 17.78 -10.48
C ALA A 598 -31.18 17.57 -9.05
N SER A 599 -30.27 17.27 -8.11
CA SER A 599 -30.62 17.15 -6.69
C SER A 599 -30.88 18.54 -6.10
N ARG A 600 -32.09 18.77 -5.57
CA ARG A 600 -32.53 20.09 -5.08
C ARG A 600 -33.10 20.03 -3.67
N ALA A 601 -32.78 21.03 -2.85
CA ALA A 601 -33.42 21.29 -1.56
C ALA A 601 -34.22 22.58 -1.63
N TYR A 602 -35.55 22.44 -1.60
CA TYR A 602 -36.51 23.52 -1.61
C TYR A 602 -36.64 24.17 -0.23
N LEU A 603 -36.95 25.46 -0.23
CA LEU A 603 -37.01 26.32 0.94
C LEU A 603 -38.40 26.96 1.07
N MET A 604 -38.96 26.93 2.27
CA MET A 604 -40.19 27.66 2.58
C MET A 604 -40.18 28.20 4.01
N ILE A 605 -40.59 29.45 4.15
CA ILE A 605 -40.76 30.12 5.44
C ILE A 605 -42.18 30.68 5.50
N ASP A 606 -42.93 30.37 6.57
CA ASP A 606 -44.30 30.86 6.81
C ASP A 606 -45.27 30.69 5.61
N ASN A 607 -45.16 29.55 4.91
CA ASN A 607 -45.89 29.19 3.70
C ASN A 607 -45.50 29.96 2.42
N GLU A 608 -44.46 30.78 2.46
CA GLU A 608 -43.88 31.41 1.27
C GLU A 608 -42.71 30.57 0.75
N ALA A 609 -42.78 30.15 -0.52
CA ALA A 609 -41.71 29.39 -1.16
C ALA A 609 -40.62 30.34 -1.65
N LEU A 610 -39.42 30.22 -1.08
CA LEU A 610 -38.32 31.17 -1.30
C LEU A 610 -37.39 30.77 -2.45
N GLY A 611 -37.45 29.50 -2.89
CA GLY A 611 -36.61 28.94 -3.95
C GLY A 611 -35.97 27.62 -3.53
N PHE A 612 -34.81 27.31 -4.09
CA PHE A 612 -34.09 26.07 -3.80
C PHE A 612 -32.56 26.23 -3.86
N PHE A 613 -31.87 25.32 -3.18
CA PHE A 613 -30.47 25.03 -3.43
C PHE A 613 -30.38 23.85 -4.40
N GLU A 614 -29.65 24.03 -5.49
CA GLU A 614 -29.30 22.98 -6.44
C GLU A 614 -27.91 22.46 -6.13
N PHE A 615 -27.79 21.14 -6.05
CA PHE A 615 -26.55 20.43 -5.80
C PHE A 615 -26.14 19.71 -7.08
N SER A 616 -24.94 20.02 -7.55
CA SER A 616 -24.34 19.34 -8.70
C SER A 616 -23.01 18.72 -8.31
N HIS A 617 -22.70 17.55 -8.87
CA HIS A 617 -21.42 16.92 -8.63
C HIS A 617 -20.32 17.69 -9.36
N ARG A 618 -19.25 18.03 -8.65
CA ARG A 618 -18.06 18.56 -9.30
C ARG A 618 -17.27 17.41 -9.92
N TYR A 619 -16.99 17.54 -11.21
CA TYR A 619 -16.08 16.65 -11.90
C TYR A 619 -14.64 16.94 -11.49
N ARG A 620 -13.84 15.87 -11.42
CA ARG A 620 -12.43 15.91 -11.05
C ARG A 620 -11.64 16.70 -12.09
N GLU A 621 -10.65 17.47 -11.62
CA GLU A 621 -9.76 18.21 -12.52
C GLU A 621 -9.00 17.25 -13.45
N GLY A 622 -8.95 17.59 -14.73
CA GLY A 622 -8.32 16.75 -15.76
C GLY A 622 -9.28 15.85 -16.54
N MET A 623 -10.59 15.91 -16.30
CA MET A 623 -11.59 15.21 -17.13
C MET A 623 -11.49 15.57 -18.63
N GLU A 624 -11.12 16.80 -18.96
CA GLU A 624 -10.87 17.23 -20.35
C GLU A 624 -9.76 16.40 -21.02
N ASN A 625 -8.77 15.92 -20.25
CA ASN A 625 -7.65 15.14 -20.77
C ASN A 625 -8.06 13.72 -21.20
N LEU A 626 -9.27 13.25 -20.86
CA LEU A 626 -9.81 11.98 -21.35
C LEU A 626 -9.99 12.01 -22.87
N THR A 627 -10.27 13.17 -23.45
CA THR A 627 -10.42 13.32 -24.90
C THR A 627 -9.14 12.95 -25.67
N VAL A 628 -7.98 13.18 -25.05
CA VAL A 628 -6.65 12.85 -25.58
C VAL A 628 -6.42 11.33 -25.62
N LEU A 629 -7.17 10.55 -24.83
CA LEU A 629 -7.05 9.09 -24.76
C LEU A 629 -7.84 8.37 -25.85
N HIS A 630 -8.98 8.94 -26.30
CA HIS A 630 -9.88 8.30 -27.28
C HIS A 630 -9.24 7.80 -28.57
N PRO A 631 -8.21 8.44 -29.16
CA PRO A 631 -7.57 7.90 -30.36
C PRO A 631 -6.78 6.60 -30.11
N THR A 632 -6.39 6.34 -28.87
CA THR A 632 -5.50 5.22 -28.50
C THR A 632 -6.22 4.15 -27.67
N TYR A 633 -7.24 4.54 -26.91
CA TYR A 633 -7.96 3.66 -25.99
C TYR A 633 -9.46 3.75 -26.21
N LYS A 634 -10.16 2.61 -26.10
CA LYS A 634 -11.62 2.63 -25.97
C LYS A 634 -11.98 2.99 -24.53
N THR A 635 -12.87 3.95 -24.33
CA THR A 635 -13.26 4.41 -22.99
C THR A 635 -14.74 4.08 -22.73
N PHE A 636 -15.05 3.68 -21.51
CA PHE A 636 -16.42 3.38 -21.06
C PHE A 636 -16.68 4.04 -19.72
N LEU A 637 -17.93 4.39 -19.46
CA LEU A 637 -18.40 4.85 -18.15
C LEU A 637 -19.44 3.87 -17.60
N LEU A 638 -19.24 3.43 -16.37
CA LEU A 638 -20.22 2.67 -15.59
C LEU A 638 -20.66 3.52 -14.40
N SER A 639 -21.96 3.52 -14.11
CA SER A 639 -22.51 4.21 -12.95
C SER A 639 -23.70 3.45 -12.37
N GLY A 640 -23.80 3.43 -11.04
CA GLY A 640 -25.01 3.01 -10.34
C GLY A 640 -26.13 4.05 -10.39
N ASP A 641 -25.80 5.30 -10.72
CA ASP A 641 -26.73 6.42 -10.69
C ASP A 641 -27.65 6.42 -11.92
N GLN A 642 -28.72 7.21 -11.83
CA GLN A 642 -29.64 7.46 -12.92
C GLN A 642 -29.02 8.29 -14.03
N ASP A 643 -29.67 8.25 -15.20
CA ASP A 643 -29.19 8.78 -16.47
C ASP A 643 -29.24 10.32 -16.65
N HIS A 644 -29.46 11.06 -15.57
CA HIS A 644 -29.72 12.51 -15.61
C HIS A 644 -28.52 13.34 -16.08
N GLU A 645 -27.29 12.87 -15.84
CA GLU A 645 -26.04 13.57 -16.20
C GLU A 645 -25.47 13.18 -17.58
N ARG A 646 -26.15 12.32 -18.35
CA ARG A 646 -25.62 11.79 -19.63
C ARG A 646 -25.26 12.87 -20.64
N GLU A 647 -26.07 13.92 -20.76
CA GLU A 647 -25.81 15.00 -21.71
C GLU A 647 -24.52 15.77 -21.35
N GLN A 648 -24.29 16.01 -20.06
CA GLN A 648 -23.07 16.64 -19.56
C GLN A 648 -21.86 15.72 -19.75
N LEU A 649 -21.98 14.44 -19.40
CA LEU A 649 -20.92 13.43 -19.54
C LEU A 649 -20.58 13.10 -20.99
N GLY A 650 -21.53 13.28 -21.92
CA GLY A 650 -21.33 13.11 -23.36
C GLY A 650 -20.27 14.05 -23.96
N HIS A 651 -19.88 15.12 -23.26
CA HIS A 651 -18.75 15.97 -23.65
C HIS A 651 -17.40 15.27 -23.45
N PHE A 652 -17.32 14.35 -22.48
CA PHE A 652 -16.09 13.61 -22.16
C PHE A 652 -16.05 12.24 -22.84
N PHE A 653 -17.20 11.60 -23.05
CA PHE A 653 -17.32 10.27 -23.66
C PHE A 653 -17.99 10.37 -25.05
N LYS A 654 -17.24 10.01 -26.11
CA LYS A 654 -17.61 10.27 -27.51
C LYS A 654 -18.94 9.66 -27.96
N GLU A 655 -19.27 8.46 -27.49
CA GLU A 655 -20.43 7.71 -27.96
C GLU A 655 -21.40 7.40 -26.81
N THR A 656 -22.68 7.69 -27.02
CA THR A 656 -23.78 7.38 -26.11
C THR A 656 -23.84 5.91 -25.66
N PRO A 657 -23.56 4.89 -26.51
CA PRO A 657 -23.51 3.49 -26.10
C PRO A 657 -22.33 3.11 -25.19
N ASP A 658 -21.32 3.97 -25.03
CA ASP A 658 -20.18 3.68 -24.15
C ASP A 658 -20.44 4.12 -22.68
N MET A 659 -21.63 4.67 -22.38
CA MET A 659 -22.07 5.06 -21.04
C MET A 659 -23.23 4.18 -20.55
N HIS A 660 -23.02 3.48 -19.43
CA HIS A 660 -23.98 2.58 -18.81
C HIS A 660 -24.34 3.04 -17.39
N PHE A 661 -25.62 3.39 -17.21
CA PHE A 661 -26.19 3.85 -15.94
C PHE A 661 -27.03 2.74 -15.27
N ASN A 662 -27.44 2.96 -14.02
CA ASN A 662 -28.19 1.99 -13.21
C ASN A 662 -27.53 0.61 -13.11
N GLN A 663 -26.20 0.56 -13.01
CA GLN A 663 -25.44 -0.69 -12.93
C GLN A 663 -25.18 -1.10 -11.48
N SER A 664 -25.57 -2.34 -11.12
CA SER A 664 -25.20 -2.96 -9.85
C SER A 664 -23.71 -3.37 -9.83
N PRO A 665 -23.10 -3.56 -8.65
CA PRO A 665 -21.71 -4.02 -8.55
C PRO A 665 -21.43 -5.30 -9.36
N GLN A 666 -22.37 -6.25 -9.39
CA GLN A 666 -22.26 -7.48 -10.18
C GLN A 666 -22.28 -7.19 -11.68
N GLN A 667 -23.17 -6.29 -12.13
CA GLN A 667 -23.25 -5.93 -13.55
C GLN A 667 -21.99 -5.21 -14.03
N LYS A 668 -21.35 -4.40 -13.18
CA LYS A 668 -20.05 -3.80 -13.50
C LYS A 668 -18.96 -4.86 -13.71
N LEU A 669 -18.94 -5.89 -12.87
CA LEU A 669 -18.03 -7.03 -13.03
C LEU A 669 -18.30 -7.80 -14.34
N ASP A 670 -19.56 -8.14 -14.59
CA ASP A 670 -19.97 -8.89 -15.79
C ASP A 670 -19.62 -8.13 -17.07
N PHE A 671 -19.72 -6.79 -17.05
CA PHE A 671 -19.32 -5.91 -18.14
C PHE A 671 -17.81 -6.00 -18.44
N VAL A 672 -16.97 -5.90 -17.40
CA VAL A 672 -15.51 -6.06 -17.54
C VAL A 672 -15.18 -7.45 -18.09
N GLN A 673 -15.86 -8.49 -17.60
CA GLN A 673 -15.66 -9.86 -18.10
C GLN A 673 -16.07 -10.02 -19.57
N ALA A 674 -17.15 -9.37 -20.00
CA ALA A 674 -17.60 -9.38 -21.39
C ALA A 674 -16.56 -8.75 -22.33
N LEU A 675 -15.95 -7.63 -21.92
CA LEU A 675 -14.86 -7.00 -22.68
C LEU A 675 -13.63 -7.90 -22.78
N GLN A 676 -13.23 -8.54 -21.69
CA GLN A 676 -12.11 -9.48 -21.68
C GLN A 676 -12.35 -10.70 -22.59
N ARG A 677 -13.59 -11.23 -22.63
CA ARG A 677 -13.98 -12.31 -23.56
C ARG A 677 -13.88 -11.90 -25.03
N GLN A 678 -13.99 -10.61 -25.34
CA GLN A 678 -13.74 -10.06 -26.68
C GLN A 678 -12.24 -9.89 -26.99
N GLY A 679 -11.34 -10.32 -26.10
CA GLY A 679 -9.89 -10.21 -26.26
C GLY A 679 -9.31 -8.85 -25.92
N ARG A 680 -10.11 -7.95 -25.33
CA ARG A 680 -9.66 -6.62 -24.86
C ARG A 680 -8.87 -6.75 -23.58
N ARG A 681 -7.88 -5.88 -23.39
CA ARG A 681 -7.18 -5.71 -22.11
C ARG A 681 -7.72 -4.48 -21.41
N VAL A 682 -8.35 -4.72 -20.27
CA VAL A 682 -9.23 -3.75 -19.61
C VAL A 682 -8.59 -3.23 -18.34
N ILE A 683 -8.48 -1.91 -18.24
CA ILE A 683 -8.26 -1.22 -16.97
C ILE A 683 -9.61 -0.78 -16.40
N MET A 684 -9.87 -1.07 -15.13
CA MET A 684 -11.00 -0.53 -14.40
C MET A 684 -10.50 0.55 -13.44
N MET A 685 -11.15 1.71 -13.42
CA MET A 685 -10.85 2.81 -12.51
C MET A 685 -12.08 3.04 -11.63
N GLY A 686 -11.92 2.94 -10.31
CA GLY A 686 -13.01 2.99 -9.33
C GLY A 686 -12.61 3.65 -8.03
N ASP A 687 -13.55 3.91 -7.12
CA ASP A 687 -13.24 4.33 -5.75
C ASP A 687 -12.68 3.17 -4.90
N GLY A 688 -12.96 1.95 -5.36
CA GLY A 688 -12.48 0.71 -4.81
C GLY A 688 -13.23 0.17 -3.59
N LEU A 689 -14.38 0.75 -3.28
CA LEU A 689 -15.32 0.20 -2.31
C LEU A 689 -16.45 -0.54 -3.04
N ASN A 690 -17.19 0.20 -3.88
CA ASN A 690 -18.32 -0.33 -4.64
C ASN A 690 -17.87 -1.18 -5.84
N ASP A 691 -16.69 -0.88 -6.37
CA ASP A 691 -16.17 -1.50 -7.59
C ASP A 691 -15.08 -2.54 -7.33
N ALA A 692 -14.87 -2.93 -6.07
CA ALA A 692 -13.82 -3.87 -5.70
C ALA A 692 -13.84 -5.15 -6.55
N GLY A 693 -15.04 -5.65 -6.89
CA GLY A 693 -15.21 -6.80 -7.78
C GLY A 693 -14.79 -6.53 -9.22
N ALA A 694 -15.25 -5.43 -9.81
CA ALA A 694 -14.91 -5.04 -11.18
C ALA A 694 -13.41 -4.69 -11.33
N LEU A 695 -12.83 -4.00 -10.34
CA LEU A 695 -11.40 -3.70 -10.26
C LEU A 695 -10.56 -4.98 -10.29
N LYS A 696 -10.95 -5.97 -9.49
CA LYS A 696 -10.21 -7.23 -9.36
C LYS A 696 -10.39 -8.16 -10.56
N GLN A 697 -11.55 -8.10 -11.22
CA GLN A 697 -11.83 -8.84 -12.46
C GLN A 697 -11.04 -8.28 -13.67
N SER A 698 -10.79 -6.97 -13.70
CA SER A 698 -10.07 -6.32 -14.79
C SER A 698 -8.61 -6.82 -14.92
N ASP A 699 -7.99 -6.59 -16.07
CA ASP A 699 -6.55 -6.90 -16.25
C ASP A 699 -5.69 -6.00 -15.34
N LEU A 700 -6.22 -4.84 -14.97
CA LEU A 700 -5.58 -3.85 -14.11
C LEU A 700 -6.64 -3.00 -13.39
N GLY A 701 -6.72 -3.11 -12.06
CA GLY A 701 -7.61 -2.28 -11.24
C GLY A 701 -6.91 -1.07 -10.64
N ILE A 702 -7.38 0.16 -10.90
CA ILE A 702 -6.89 1.40 -10.26
C ILE A 702 -7.96 1.96 -9.33
N ALA A 703 -7.66 2.04 -8.04
CA ALA A 703 -8.47 2.80 -7.09
C ALA A 703 -8.07 4.28 -7.11
N ILE A 704 -9.02 5.19 -7.24
CA ILE A 704 -8.82 6.63 -7.15
C ILE A 704 -9.35 7.10 -5.81
N THR A 705 -8.52 7.79 -5.03
CA THR A 705 -8.93 8.26 -3.69
C THR A 705 -8.47 9.69 -3.43
N ASP A 706 -9.33 10.46 -2.74
CA ASP A 706 -9.00 11.77 -2.18
C ASP A 706 -8.48 11.67 -0.74
N ASP A 707 -8.66 10.52 -0.08
CA ASP A 707 -8.12 10.22 1.25
C ASP A 707 -7.25 8.96 1.17
N VAL A 708 -5.94 9.13 1.35
CA VAL A 708 -4.95 8.06 1.30
C VAL A 708 -5.22 6.97 2.36
N ASN A 709 -6.03 7.26 3.38
CA ASN A 709 -6.42 6.30 4.41
C ASN A 709 -7.59 5.38 4.00
N ASN A 710 -8.39 5.77 3.00
CA ASN A 710 -9.39 4.89 2.39
C ASN A 710 -8.72 4.03 1.32
N PHE A 711 -8.27 2.84 1.71
CA PHE A 711 -7.56 1.90 0.85
C PHE A 711 -8.50 0.83 0.30
N SER A 712 -8.41 0.57 -1.01
CA SER A 712 -9.21 -0.46 -1.70
C SER A 712 -8.47 -1.80 -1.81
N PRO A 713 -8.98 -2.88 -1.18
CA PRO A 713 -8.35 -4.20 -1.23
C PRO A 713 -8.40 -4.89 -2.61
N GLY A 714 -9.20 -4.37 -3.56
CA GLY A 714 -9.36 -4.92 -4.91
C GLY A 714 -8.47 -4.30 -5.99
N SER A 715 -7.62 -3.33 -5.63
CA SER A 715 -6.83 -2.54 -6.59
C SER A 715 -5.39 -3.05 -6.77
N ASP A 716 -4.92 -3.03 -8.02
CA ASP A 716 -3.51 -3.24 -8.38
C ASP A 716 -2.68 -1.94 -8.26
N ALA A 717 -3.36 -0.79 -8.27
CA ALA A 717 -2.75 0.54 -8.09
C ALA A 717 -3.70 1.52 -7.40
N ILE A 718 -3.14 2.52 -6.72
CA ILE A 718 -3.86 3.60 -6.06
C ILE A 718 -3.39 4.93 -6.63
N MET A 719 -4.32 5.73 -7.13
CA MET A 719 -4.07 7.07 -7.63
C MET A 719 -4.67 8.09 -6.69
N ASP A 720 -3.87 9.04 -6.24
CA ASP A 720 -4.39 10.23 -5.58
C ASP A 720 -5.22 11.05 -6.58
N GLY A 721 -6.37 11.52 -6.13
CA GLY A 721 -7.30 12.30 -6.94
C GLY A 721 -6.66 13.50 -7.66
N ARG A 722 -5.63 14.12 -7.10
CA ARG A 722 -4.90 15.24 -7.69
C ARG A 722 -4.09 14.85 -8.93
N SER A 723 -3.73 13.57 -9.04
CA SER A 723 -2.92 13.03 -10.13
C SER A 723 -3.75 12.51 -11.30
N PHE A 724 -5.08 12.56 -11.21
CA PHE A 724 -5.98 12.15 -12.30
C PHE A 724 -5.68 12.86 -13.62
N SER A 725 -5.38 14.16 -13.56
CA SER A 725 -4.99 14.97 -14.73
C SER A 725 -3.77 14.43 -15.49
N LYS A 726 -2.89 13.67 -14.82
CA LYS A 726 -1.67 13.07 -15.38
C LYS A 726 -1.91 11.67 -15.96
N LEU A 727 -3.13 11.13 -15.91
CA LEU A 727 -3.45 9.78 -16.42
C LEU A 727 -2.91 9.50 -17.84
N PRO A 728 -3.06 10.41 -18.84
CA PRO A 728 -2.49 10.17 -20.17
C PRO A 728 -0.96 10.11 -20.17
N ALA A 729 -0.29 10.88 -19.31
CA ALA A 729 1.16 10.84 -19.16
C ALA A 729 1.60 9.51 -18.55
N PHE A 730 0.91 9.02 -17.52
CA PHE A 730 1.19 7.73 -16.89
C PHE A 730 1.04 6.56 -17.87
N LEU A 731 -0.05 6.52 -18.63
CA LEU A 731 -0.27 5.47 -19.63
C LEU A 731 0.81 5.48 -20.73
N ARG A 732 1.22 6.67 -21.21
CA ARG A 732 2.30 6.77 -22.20
C ARG A 732 3.67 6.41 -21.61
N PHE A 733 3.94 6.82 -20.37
CA PHE A 733 5.18 6.52 -19.67
C PHE A 733 5.32 5.01 -19.41
N SER A 734 4.25 4.29 -19.10
CA SER A 734 4.27 2.83 -18.99
C SER A 734 4.70 2.16 -20.31
N LYS A 735 4.16 2.62 -21.45
CA LYS A 735 4.56 2.17 -22.80
C LYS A 735 6.01 2.49 -23.11
N ASP A 736 6.49 3.68 -22.76
CA ASP A 736 7.90 4.06 -22.94
C ASP A 736 8.83 3.20 -22.06
N THR A 737 8.41 2.88 -20.83
CA THR A 737 9.15 2.02 -19.90
C THR A 737 9.34 0.61 -20.47
N VAL A 738 8.28 -0.01 -21.00
CA VAL A 738 8.38 -1.33 -21.65
C VAL A 738 9.26 -1.27 -22.92
N LYS A 739 9.20 -0.19 -23.70
CA LYS A 739 10.11 0.00 -24.83
C LYS A 739 11.56 0.08 -24.38
N ILE A 740 11.86 0.79 -23.29
CA ILE A 740 13.22 0.88 -22.73
C ILE A 740 13.72 -0.51 -22.33
N VAL A 741 12.87 -1.36 -21.74
CA VAL A 741 13.21 -2.77 -21.48
C VAL A 741 13.51 -3.52 -22.79
N HIS A 742 12.71 -3.36 -23.84
CA HIS A 742 13.05 -4.00 -25.12
C HIS A 742 14.38 -3.51 -25.72
N PHE A 743 14.68 -2.21 -25.62
CA PHE A 743 15.95 -1.65 -26.09
C PHE A 743 17.15 -2.12 -25.26
N SER A 744 17.01 -2.23 -23.94
CA SER A 744 18.10 -2.76 -23.10
C SER A 744 18.37 -4.23 -23.37
N PHE A 745 17.32 -5.02 -23.67
CA PHE A 745 17.46 -6.39 -24.16
C PHE A 745 18.23 -6.44 -25.48
N PHE A 746 17.91 -5.55 -26.42
CA PHE A 746 18.64 -5.46 -27.69
C PHE A 746 20.12 -5.11 -27.50
N ILE A 747 20.43 -4.15 -26.62
CA ILE A 747 21.80 -3.79 -26.26
C ILE A 747 22.52 -5.00 -25.64
N SER A 748 21.90 -5.66 -24.66
CA SER A 748 22.47 -6.85 -24.00
C SER A 748 22.74 -7.99 -24.97
N LEU A 749 21.80 -8.26 -25.88
CA LEU A 749 21.97 -9.29 -26.90
C LEU A 749 23.14 -8.97 -27.84
N THR A 750 23.33 -7.70 -28.18
CA THR A 750 24.45 -7.26 -29.03
C THR A 750 25.80 -7.54 -28.35
N TYR A 751 25.94 -7.19 -27.06
CA TYR A 751 27.13 -7.52 -26.28
C TYR A 751 27.38 -9.03 -26.22
N ASN A 752 26.32 -9.81 -25.98
CA ASN A 752 26.42 -11.27 -25.92
C ASN A 752 26.80 -11.87 -27.28
N ILE A 753 26.28 -11.36 -28.40
CA ILE A 753 26.66 -11.83 -29.75
C ILE A 753 28.14 -11.56 -30.01
N ILE A 754 28.63 -10.36 -29.71
CA ILE A 754 30.05 -10.01 -29.86
C ILE A 754 30.92 -10.92 -28.99
N GLY A 755 30.56 -11.05 -27.71
CA GLY A 755 31.27 -11.91 -26.77
C GLY A 755 31.27 -13.39 -27.18
N LEU A 756 30.12 -13.92 -27.63
CA LEU A 756 29.97 -15.28 -28.11
C LEU A 756 30.79 -15.54 -29.37
N SER A 757 30.80 -14.60 -30.32
CA SER A 757 31.58 -14.74 -31.56
C SER A 757 33.07 -14.93 -31.26
N TYR A 758 33.59 -14.24 -30.25
CA TYR A 758 34.96 -14.40 -29.81
C TYR A 758 35.15 -15.65 -28.94
N ALA A 759 34.20 -15.99 -28.07
CA ALA A 759 34.25 -17.20 -27.23
C ALA A 759 34.29 -18.49 -28.06
N VAL A 760 33.53 -18.56 -29.15
CA VAL A 760 33.48 -19.74 -30.05
C VAL A 760 34.84 -20.00 -30.71
N THR A 761 35.70 -18.98 -30.86
CA THR A 761 37.06 -19.18 -31.41
C THR A 761 37.99 -19.94 -30.45
N GLY A 762 37.62 -20.05 -29.17
CA GLY A 762 38.48 -20.63 -28.11
C GLY A 762 39.68 -19.76 -27.73
N MET A 763 39.77 -18.52 -28.23
CA MET A 763 40.88 -17.59 -27.97
C MET A 763 40.56 -16.51 -26.93
N LEU A 764 39.36 -16.51 -26.37
CA LEU A 764 38.93 -15.56 -25.36
C LEU A 764 39.80 -15.70 -24.10
N SER A 765 40.57 -14.66 -23.77
CA SER A 765 41.37 -14.65 -22.55
C SER A 765 40.52 -14.30 -21.33
N PRO A 766 40.83 -14.82 -20.13
CA PRO A 766 40.13 -14.49 -18.89
C PRO A 766 40.04 -12.98 -18.63
N LEU A 767 41.12 -12.25 -18.93
CA LEU A 767 41.19 -10.80 -18.78
C LEU A 767 40.16 -10.08 -19.67
N THR A 768 40.00 -10.50 -20.93
CA THR A 768 39.00 -9.92 -21.83
C THR A 768 37.57 -10.18 -21.34
N ALA A 769 37.28 -11.37 -20.83
CA ALA A 769 35.99 -11.69 -20.22
C ALA A 769 35.72 -10.86 -18.95
N ALA A 770 36.75 -10.69 -18.10
CA ALA A 770 36.67 -9.94 -16.85
C ALA A 770 36.39 -8.44 -17.06
N VAL A 771 36.77 -7.86 -18.20
CA VAL A 771 36.44 -6.47 -18.57
C VAL A 771 35.08 -6.38 -19.25
N LEU A 772 34.78 -7.31 -20.16
CA LEU A 772 33.58 -7.25 -21.00
C LEU A 772 32.29 -7.44 -20.18
N MET A 773 32.30 -8.32 -19.17
CA MET A 773 31.11 -8.61 -18.34
C MET A 773 30.69 -7.42 -17.44
N PRO A 774 31.58 -6.77 -16.64
CA PRO A 774 31.22 -5.58 -15.88
C PRO A 774 30.86 -4.40 -16.78
N LEU A 775 31.56 -4.23 -17.91
CA LEU A 775 31.26 -3.15 -18.85
C LEU A 775 29.84 -3.28 -19.41
N SER A 776 29.45 -4.48 -19.87
CA SER A 776 28.08 -4.73 -20.35
C SER A 776 27.03 -4.41 -19.28
N THR A 777 27.26 -4.88 -18.05
CA THR A 777 26.35 -4.65 -16.92
C THR A 777 26.24 -3.15 -16.58
N ALA A 778 27.38 -2.45 -16.50
CA ALA A 778 27.42 -1.00 -16.24
C ALA A 778 26.70 -0.22 -17.34
N THR A 779 26.96 -0.52 -18.62
CA THR A 779 26.29 0.12 -19.75
C THR A 779 24.77 -0.05 -19.68
N ILE A 780 24.28 -1.26 -19.38
CA ILE A 780 22.84 -1.53 -19.32
C ILE A 780 22.20 -0.82 -18.13
N ILE A 781 22.83 -0.84 -16.95
CA ILE A 781 22.32 -0.13 -15.77
C ILE A 781 22.29 1.39 -16.01
N SER A 782 23.36 1.96 -16.60
CA SER A 782 23.41 3.38 -16.94
C SER A 782 22.36 3.74 -17.99
N PHE A 783 22.22 2.96 -19.06
CA PHE A 783 21.22 3.17 -20.11
C PHE A 783 19.81 3.13 -19.53
N THR A 784 19.46 2.06 -18.80
CA THR A 784 18.12 1.89 -18.23
C THR A 784 17.75 3.02 -17.28
N SER A 785 18.68 3.44 -16.42
CA SER A 785 18.47 4.57 -15.52
C SER A 785 18.26 5.89 -16.28
N LEU A 786 19.17 6.25 -17.17
CA LEU A 786 19.12 7.52 -17.92
C LEU A 786 17.91 7.60 -18.86
N ALA A 787 17.64 6.52 -19.60
CA ALA A 787 16.51 6.47 -20.52
C ALA A 787 15.17 6.59 -19.80
N THR A 788 15.03 5.97 -18.62
CA THR A 788 13.80 6.05 -17.82
C THR A 788 13.57 7.47 -17.31
N HIS A 789 14.60 8.13 -16.79
CA HIS A 789 14.50 9.54 -16.35
C HIS A 789 14.23 10.50 -17.52
N PHE A 790 14.85 10.27 -18.67
CA PHE A 790 14.60 11.06 -19.87
C PHE A 790 13.17 10.90 -20.38
N ALA A 791 12.65 9.66 -20.42
CA ALA A 791 11.27 9.40 -20.77
C ALA A 791 10.31 10.10 -19.81
N ALA A 792 10.58 10.07 -18.51
CA ALA A 792 9.75 10.75 -17.52
C ALA A 792 9.76 12.28 -17.66
N LYS A 793 10.94 12.88 -17.89
CA LYS A 793 11.06 14.32 -18.18
C LYS A 793 10.28 14.71 -19.43
N ARG A 794 10.35 13.91 -20.51
CA ARG A 794 9.57 14.13 -21.74
C ARG A 794 8.06 14.08 -21.50
N ARG A 795 7.62 13.36 -20.47
CA ARG A 795 6.20 13.25 -20.07
C ARG A 795 5.80 14.22 -18.95
N ALA A 796 6.69 15.14 -18.56
CA ALA A 796 6.48 16.10 -17.47
C ALA A 796 6.13 15.42 -16.13
N LEU A 797 6.76 14.27 -15.85
CA LEU A 797 6.63 13.53 -14.58
C LEU A 797 7.83 13.80 -13.63
N ILE A 798 8.85 14.52 -14.10
CA ILE A 798 10.04 14.94 -13.33
C ILE A 798 10.42 16.35 -13.76
#